data_AF-A0A6B2STR6-F1
#
_entry.id   AF-A0A6B2STR6-F1
#
_cell.length_a   1.000
_cell.length_b   1.000
_cell.length_c   1.000
_cell.angle_alpha   90.00
_cell.angle_beta   90.00
_cell.angle_gamma   90.00
#
_symmetry.space_group_name_H-M   'P 1'
#
loop_
_entity.id
_entity.type
_entity.pdbx_description
1 polymer ?
#
loop_
_entity_poly.entity_id
_entity_poly.type
_entity_poly.pdbx_seq_one_letter_code
_entity_poly.pdbx_strand_id
1 'polypeptide(L)'
;MNEGDAVAVEAEGVELAWGGPVRHGNGMGNARGEGAVTARGTGVRSSLRDEARAAHRGRGGAPLGAESGPRAGRRHPRPPAARPATLLTPLPHLLSLLLPLLLLLPFLTAAPALAAPSPPPHASTQAAVLAAHLRENPVYVTDQLPRAVPRSTAPDYARIAEGITRRTGVRTYVLVMPEPGASMESKALLGAVHDRLGRDGLYVLIDEHSVSQAVPFGVRAPAEDAWSVQLHELPYDAGPLLSFERFADVVAMGPEKAAQRAEAAREKYGSHGASGDGRGEEPDELHIGPTDRRNQSFLTGIALTGLPLLVLLISPYVRRWWRRRQPRTSAVDVVSLSKGEEGTAKPQSRPRTRSWNRTRTRTRPHPRTRTRLPHWTEAALALVLAAAVALTATALFDETTSSASPPPTAADMASRVDRVTDGLRRDPVYSDPESPRPLTDRQLDRLRSRMKDADYGSVYLVLVPQMPEDESAGDPEAFADALQRGLGRSGVYVVADPLSGDIDVVTYDVRIDANRVALDLPDGISYDASDERSEDHRLGERLGRLLTFLDDSPRTDTPETSSIGADAPDPVEDTALPRLFSTDFWPGLLVGAIGAVIVFGVVAGVLGILGRTVPGLRPAAAGIRLIRPGPEAGAGPGPGSGGGPESGRGTGSGGRGAGNGRGTGSGRGAGNGRGTAGRSRTLVGFDAPTAPSPSYLRRTAHEELAALSREFDPDAALPSALRTRVWDCLDTATLLADRDADGPDGRVDDDVPAADLAAAVTL
;
A
#
# COMPACT_ATOMS: atom_id res chain seq x y z
N MET A 1 15.48 37.43 45.47
CA MET A 1 14.64 38.32 46.29
C MET A 1 13.19 37.97 45.96
N ASN A 2 12.39 37.73 47.00
CA ASN A 2 10.91 37.75 47.12
C ASN A 2 10.02 37.38 45.90
N GLU A 3 8.98 36.57 46.01
CA GLU A 3 8.43 35.79 47.15
C GLU A 3 7.47 34.70 46.64
N GLY A 4 6.80 33.97 47.56
CA GLY A 4 6.00 32.75 47.35
C GLY A 4 4.82 32.79 46.35
N ASP A 5 4.08 31.68 46.17
CA ASP A 5 3.98 30.51 47.07
C ASP A 5 4.03 29.16 46.32
N ALA A 6 4.34 28.11 47.10
CA ALA A 6 4.15 26.71 46.72
C ALA A 6 3.38 26.00 47.85
N VAL A 7 2.42 25.15 47.49
CA VAL A 7 1.62 24.37 48.45
C VAL A 7 1.85 22.89 48.19
N ALA A 8 2.22 22.15 49.25
CA ALA A 8 2.40 20.71 49.20
C ALA A 8 1.69 20.02 50.37
N VAL A 9 1.02 18.92 50.03
CA VAL A 9 0.75 17.68 50.79
C VAL A 9 1.09 17.65 52.28
N GLU A 10 0.10 17.33 53.11
CA GLU A 10 0.05 16.34 54.22
C GLU A 10 -1.32 16.48 54.93
N ALA A 11 -1.78 15.64 55.87
CA ALA A 11 -1.86 14.18 56.00
C ALA A 11 -2.75 13.88 57.24
N GLU A 12 -3.05 12.60 57.53
CA GLU A 12 -3.83 12.13 58.71
C GLU A 12 -5.31 12.61 58.82
N GLY A 13 -6.20 12.00 59.60
CA GLY A 13 -6.16 10.68 60.24
C GLY A 13 -7.03 10.53 61.51
N VAL A 14 -7.51 9.29 61.75
CA VAL A 14 -7.79 8.69 63.08
C VAL A 14 -9.13 9.01 63.82
N GLU A 15 -9.85 7.92 64.19
CA GLU A 15 -10.88 7.72 65.26
C GLU A 15 -12.21 8.51 65.29
N LEU A 16 -13.43 7.92 65.39
CA LEU A 16 -14.09 6.87 66.22
C LEU A 16 -15.00 7.47 67.33
N ALA A 17 -16.32 7.29 67.23
CA ALA A 17 -17.27 7.37 68.35
C ALA A 17 -18.55 6.55 68.13
N TRP A 18 -18.98 5.81 69.16
CA TRP A 18 -20.08 4.83 69.17
C TRP A 18 -21.50 5.43 69.31
N GLY A 19 -22.55 4.69 68.89
CA GLY A 19 -23.93 4.91 69.40
C GLY A 19 -25.08 4.18 68.67
N GLY A 20 -25.66 3.14 69.29
CA GLY A 20 -27.01 2.60 68.97
C GLY A 20 -28.10 3.07 69.96
N PRO A 21 -29.30 2.47 70.08
CA PRO A 21 -29.76 1.20 69.46
C PRO A 21 -31.25 1.12 68.97
N VAL A 22 -31.57 0.02 68.25
CA VAL A 22 -32.82 -0.80 68.22
C VAL A 22 -34.23 -0.16 68.39
N ARG A 23 -35.15 -0.41 67.43
CA ARG A 23 -36.57 -0.75 67.70
C ARG A 23 -37.30 -1.53 66.58
N HIS A 24 -38.48 -2.08 66.90
CA HIS A 24 -39.29 -3.04 66.10
C HIS A 24 -40.50 -2.45 65.35
N GLY A 25 -40.99 -3.17 64.33
CA GLY A 25 -42.33 -3.07 63.73
C GLY A 25 -42.30 -3.40 62.22
N ASN A 26 -42.80 -4.50 61.64
CA ASN A 26 -43.83 -5.54 61.94
C ASN A 26 -45.27 -5.23 61.46
N GLY A 27 -45.83 -6.12 60.63
CA GLY A 27 -47.14 -5.98 59.93
C GLY A 27 -46.98 -6.15 58.40
N MET A 28 -47.45 -7.17 57.65
CA MET A 28 -48.36 -8.32 57.81
C MET A 28 -49.76 -8.15 57.15
N GLY A 29 -50.06 -8.98 56.13
CA GLY A 29 -51.40 -9.19 55.51
C GLY A 29 -51.31 -9.45 53.98
N ASN A 30 -51.41 -10.66 53.42
CA ASN A 30 -52.46 -11.72 53.35
C ASN A 30 -53.53 -11.58 52.25
N ALA A 31 -53.39 -12.35 51.16
CA ALA A 31 -54.40 -13.19 50.45
C ALA A 31 -53.72 -13.85 49.22
N ARG A 32 -53.80 -15.14 48.84
CA ARG A 32 -54.80 -16.26 48.84
C ARG A 32 -55.70 -16.37 47.59
N GLY A 33 -55.84 -17.61 47.10
CA GLY A 33 -56.48 -18.02 45.83
C GLY A 33 -55.46 -18.79 44.97
N GLU A 34 -55.20 -20.09 45.16
CA GLU A 34 -56.07 -21.27 45.06
C GLU A 34 -56.80 -21.41 43.70
N GLY A 35 -56.54 -22.51 42.98
CA GLY A 35 -57.06 -22.73 41.63
C GLY A 35 -56.49 -23.97 40.91
N ALA A 36 -56.57 -25.16 41.52
CA ALA A 36 -56.13 -26.41 40.90
C ALA A 36 -57.30 -27.17 40.26
N VAL A 37 -57.17 -27.58 38.98
CA VAL A 37 -58.17 -28.40 38.27
C VAL A 37 -57.47 -29.49 37.44
N THR A 38 -58.02 -30.71 37.44
CA THR A 38 -57.45 -31.89 36.78
C THR A 38 -58.40 -32.56 35.78
N ALA A 39 -58.00 -32.66 34.51
CA ALA A 39 -58.51 -33.60 33.51
C ALA A 39 -57.41 -33.79 32.44
N ARG A 40 -57.00 -34.97 31.92
CA ARG A 40 -57.53 -36.36 31.87
C ARG A 40 -58.50 -36.66 30.70
N GLY A 41 -57.91 -37.02 29.55
CA GLY A 41 -58.53 -37.70 28.39
C GLY A 41 -57.51 -37.75 27.23
N THR A 42 -56.92 -38.84 26.75
CA THR A 42 -57.34 -40.20 26.30
C THR A 42 -57.71 -40.29 24.81
N GLY A 43 -56.92 -41.04 24.02
CA GLY A 43 -57.19 -41.39 22.62
C GLY A 43 -56.52 -40.46 21.60
N VAL A 44 -56.17 -40.88 20.38
CA VAL A 44 -56.43 -42.15 19.66
C VAL A 44 -55.17 -42.60 18.87
N ARG A 45 -55.01 -43.92 18.63
CA ARG A 45 -54.00 -44.51 17.73
C ARG A 45 -54.59 -44.87 16.37
N SER A 46 -54.01 -44.40 15.26
CA SER A 46 -54.07 -44.99 13.91
C SER A 46 -53.19 -44.18 12.95
N SER A 47 -52.50 -44.72 11.94
CA SER A 47 -52.38 -46.13 11.51
C SER A 47 -50.96 -46.43 10.99
N LEU A 48 -50.57 -47.70 11.03
CA LEU A 48 -49.49 -48.26 10.21
C LEU A 48 -50.01 -48.56 8.79
N ARG A 49 -49.13 -48.47 7.79
CA ARG A 49 -48.86 -49.39 6.67
C ARG A 49 -47.81 -48.74 5.76
N ASP A 50 -46.63 -49.35 5.60
CA ASP A 50 -46.33 -50.44 4.66
C ASP A 50 -46.35 -49.98 3.19
N GLU A 51 -45.17 -49.82 2.59
CA GLU A 51 -44.69 -50.76 1.56
C GLU A 51 -43.17 -50.62 1.33
N ALA A 52 -42.53 -51.63 0.70
CA ALA A 52 -41.08 -51.69 0.59
C ALA A 52 -40.58 -52.49 -0.64
N ARG A 53 -39.51 -51.99 -1.28
CA ARG A 53 -38.75 -52.60 -2.40
C ARG A 53 -39.57 -52.65 -3.73
N ALA A 54 -39.00 -52.62 -4.94
CA ALA A 54 -37.64 -52.89 -5.38
C ALA A 54 -37.31 -52.33 -6.80
N ALA A 55 -36.06 -52.53 -7.23
CA ALA A 55 -35.65 -52.94 -8.59
C ALA A 55 -35.59 -51.94 -9.79
N HIS A 56 -34.36 -51.45 -10.03
CA HIS A 56 -33.52 -51.76 -11.21
C HIS A 56 -33.85 -51.32 -12.67
N ARG A 57 -32.78 -50.82 -13.32
CA ARG A 57 -32.50 -50.64 -14.79
C ARG A 57 -32.94 -49.29 -15.40
N GLY A 58 -32.13 -48.60 -16.22
CA GLY A 58 -30.68 -48.74 -16.50
C GLY A 58 -30.26 -48.51 -17.97
N ARG A 59 -28.94 -48.30 -18.19
CA ARG A 59 -28.25 -47.95 -19.47
C ARG A 59 -28.60 -46.54 -19.99
N GLY A 60 -27.72 -45.82 -20.70
CA GLY A 60 -26.31 -46.04 -21.10
C GLY A 60 -25.82 -44.81 -21.91
N GLY A 61 -24.57 -44.64 -22.33
CA GLY A 61 -23.36 -45.47 -22.16
C GLY A 61 -22.17 -44.86 -22.93
N ALA A 62 -21.03 -45.55 -22.97
CA ALA A 62 -19.93 -45.31 -23.94
C ALA A 62 -19.89 -46.50 -24.94
N PRO A 63 -19.14 -46.45 -26.07
CA PRO A 63 -17.72 -46.86 -26.00
C PRO A 63 -16.76 -46.34 -27.11
N LEU A 64 -15.52 -46.85 -27.08
CA LEU A 64 -14.49 -46.97 -28.14
C LEU A 64 -13.47 -45.83 -28.36
N GLY A 65 -12.23 -46.26 -28.56
CA GLY A 65 -11.01 -45.46 -28.77
C GLY A 65 -9.82 -46.16 -28.11
N ALA A 66 -9.03 -46.94 -28.87
CA ALA A 66 -8.00 -47.81 -28.31
C ALA A 66 -6.77 -47.99 -29.23
N GLU A 67 -5.59 -47.87 -28.65
CA GLU A 67 -4.24 -48.26 -29.14
C GLU A 67 -3.23 -47.94 -28.02
N SER A 68 -1.96 -48.37 -28.00
CA SER A 68 -1.37 -49.71 -28.20
C SER A 68 0.05 -49.70 -27.54
N GLY A 69 0.62 -50.86 -27.19
CA GLY A 69 1.93 -50.94 -26.49
C GLY A 69 3.15 -50.95 -27.42
N PRO A 70 4.42 -51.03 -26.91
CA PRO A 70 4.85 -52.31 -26.31
C PRO A 70 5.91 -52.32 -25.19
N ARG A 71 5.86 -53.43 -24.43
CA ARG A 71 6.83 -54.11 -23.53
C ARG A 71 8.33 -53.74 -23.54
N ALA A 72 8.88 -53.57 -22.32
CA ALA A 72 10.05 -54.32 -21.80
C ALA A 72 10.08 -54.27 -20.24
N GLY A 73 10.63 -55.22 -19.47
CA GLY A 73 11.03 -56.59 -19.83
C GLY A 73 12.18 -57.23 -19.03
N ARG A 74 12.06 -57.54 -17.72
CA ARG A 74 12.97 -58.48 -16.98
C ARG A 74 12.35 -59.09 -15.71
N ARG A 75 13.02 -60.07 -15.07
CA ARG A 75 12.43 -61.07 -14.12
C ARG A 75 13.13 -61.12 -12.74
N HIS A 76 12.44 -61.67 -11.73
CA HIS A 76 12.96 -62.08 -10.41
C HIS A 76 14.02 -63.21 -10.48
N PRO A 77 14.69 -63.52 -9.35
CA PRO A 77 14.26 -64.70 -8.57
C PRO A 77 14.16 -64.53 -7.03
N ARG A 78 13.59 -65.57 -6.39
CA ARG A 78 13.44 -65.94 -4.96
C ARG A 78 13.48 -67.50 -4.93
N PRO A 79 13.51 -68.23 -3.79
CA PRO A 79 13.89 -67.91 -2.41
C PRO A 79 15.13 -68.79 -2.01
N PRO A 80 15.22 -69.64 -0.95
CA PRO A 80 14.21 -70.46 -0.23
C PRO A 80 14.10 -70.15 1.29
N ALA A 81 13.43 -71.03 2.07
CA ALA A 81 13.11 -70.85 3.49
C ALA A 81 13.24 -72.15 4.31
N ALA A 82 13.18 -72.07 5.64
CA ALA A 82 13.05 -73.23 6.55
C ALA A 82 12.23 -72.90 7.82
N ARG A 83 11.47 -73.90 8.31
CA ARG A 83 10.79 -74.00 9.64
C ARG A 83 10.94 -75.46 10.12
N PRO A 84 10.96 -75.72 11.43
CA PRO A 84 9.79 -76.29 12.15
C PRO A 84 9.48 -75.48 13.45
N ALA A 85 8.34 -75.52 14.15
CA ALA A 85 7.44 -76.61 14.59
C ALA A 85 8.04 -77.46 15.75
N THR A 86 7.36 -77.81 16.86
CA THR A 86 5.95 -77.59 17.28
C THR A 86 5.78 -77.65 18.82
N LEU A 87 4.75 -76.96 19.35
CA LEU A 87 3.96 -77.21 20.59
C LEU A 87 4.46 -78.17 21.71
N LEU A 88 4.55 -77.69 22.97
CA LEU A 88 3.64 -78.01 24.11
C LEU A 88 4.22 -77.63 25.51
N THR A 89 3.58 -76.66 26.19
CA THR A 89 3.21 -76.54 27.65
C THR A 89 4.13 -77.03 28.80
N PRO A 90 3.95 -76.53 30.07
CA PRO A 90 3.23 -75.34 30.56
C PRO A 90 4.08 -74.41 31.46
N LEU A 91 3.68 -73.13 31.65
CA LEU A 91 4.29 -72.26 32.67
C LEU A 91 3.27 -71.28 33.33
N PRO A 92 2.29 -71.78 34.10
CA PRO A 92 1.09 -71.02 34.50
C PRO A 92 1.25 -70.16 35.77
N HIS A 93 2.46 -69.74 36.13
CA HIS A 93 2.73 -69.10 37.43
C HIS A 93 3.44 -67.73 37.37
N LEU A 94 4.08 -67.37 36.25
CA LEU A 94 4.74 -66.05 36.12
C LEU A 94 3.79 -64.93 35.68
N LEU A 95 2.73 -65.24 34.93
CA LEU A 95 1.76 -64.23 34.46
C LEU A 95 0.80 -63.77 35.57
N SER A 96 0.45 -64.67 36.49
CA SER A 96 -0.53 -64.43 37.56
C SER A 96 -0.03 -63.54 38.70
N LEU A 97 1.27 -63.26 38.79
CA LEU A 97 1.85 -62.31 39.75
C LEU A 97 2.04 -60.91 39.17
N LEU A 98 2.20 -60.79 37.86
CA LEU A 98 2.30 -59.49 37.18
C LEU A 98 0.93 -58.80 37.05
N LEU A 99 -0.15 -59.56 36.83
CA LEU A 99 -1.50 -59.01 36.68
C LEU A 99 -2.02 -58.22 37.90
N PRO A 100 -1.94 -58.71 39.16
CA PRO A 100 -2.38 -57.93 40.32
C PRO A 100 -1.48 -56.72 40.60
N LEU A 101 -0.18 -56.79 40.29
CA LEU A 101 0.74 -55.67 40.44
C LEU A 101 0.41 -54.54 39.46
N LEU A 102 0.07 -54.87 38.21
CA LEU A 102 -0.36 -53.89 37.20
C LEU A 102 -1.76 -53.30 37.51
N LEU A 103 -2.64 -54.06 38.17
CA LEU A 103 -3.99 -53.62 38.57
C LEU A 103 -4.03 -52.80 39.86
N LEU A 104 -2.98 -52.81 40.69
CA LEU A 104 -2.86 -51.99 41.90
C LEU A 104 -2.16 -50.64 41.67
N LEU A 105 -1.43 -50.49 40.56
CA LEU A 105 -0.75 -49.26 40.18
C LEU A 105 -1.62 -48.01 39.93
N PRO A 106 -2.93 -48.06 39.55
CA PRO A 106 -3.74 -46.85 39.40
C PRO A 106 -4.33 -46.31 40.72
N PHE A 107 -4.16 -47.02 41.85
CA PHE A 107 -4.79 -46.64 43.13
C PHE A 107 -3.87 -45.92 44.12
N LEU A 108 -2.59 -45.71 43.79
CA LEU A 108 -1.59 -45.14 44.71
C LEU A 108 -0.99 -43.78 44.28
N THR A 109 -1.75 -42.90 43.63
CA THR A 109 -1.49 -41.43 43.62
C THR A 109 -2.72 -40.56 43.32
N ALA A 110 -3.94 -41.06 43.54
CA ALA A 110 -5.16 -40.25 43.42
C ALA A 110 -5.37 -39.31 44.64
N ALA A 111 -4.38 -38.45 44.91
CA ALA A 111 -4.66 -37.23 45.66
C ALA A 111 -5.62 -36.39 44.80
N PRO A 112 -6.68 -35.78 45.37
CA PRO A 112 -7.48 -34.83 44.64
C PRO A 112 -6.66 -33.57 44.44
N ALA A 113 -5.89 -33.55 43.35
CA ALA A 113 -5.64 -32.30 42.67
C ALA A 113 -7.02 -31.71 42.38
N LEU A 114 -7.38 -30.64 43.09
CA LEU A 114 -8.31 -29.68 42.54
C LEU A 114 -7.61 -29.13 41.30
N ALA A 115 -7.87 -29.77 40.16
CA ALA A 115 -7.95 -29.03 38.92
C ALA A 115 -8.94 -27.91 39.23
N ALA A 116 -8.42 -26.69 39.41
CA ALA A 116 -9.26 -25.51 39.52
C ALA A 116 -10.20 -25.58 38.31
N PRO A 117 -11.53 -25.46 38.50
CA PRO A 117 -12.46 -25.63 37.40
C PRO A 117 -12.03 -24.65 36.32
N SER A 118 -11.68 -25.18 35.14
CA SER A 118 -11.33 -24.33 34.00
C SER A 118 -12.46 -23.30 33.88
N PRO A 119 -12.16 -21.98 33.94
CA PRO A 119 -13.21 -20.99 33.86
C PRO A 119 -14.03 -21.26 32.59
N PRO A 120 -15.37 -21.08 32.62
CA PRO A 120 -16.12 -21.07 31.36
C PRO A 120 -15.45 -20.08 30.40
N PRO A 121 -15.49 -20.27 29.07
CA PRO A 121 -14.69 -19.49 28.12
C PRO A 121 -14.91 -17.96 28.20
N HIS A 122 -16.04 -17.53 28.78
CA HIS A 122 -16.33 -16.13 29.08
C HIS A 122 -15.50 -15.57 30.25
N ALA A 123 -15.08 -16.38 31.23
CA ALA A 123 -14.37 -15.94 32.44
C ALA A 123 -12.82 -16.06 32.38
N SER A 124 -12.23 -16.49 31.26
CA SER A 124 -10.78 -16.40 31.04
C SER A 124 -10.39 -15.05 30.44
N THR A 125 -9.71 -14.20 31.22
CA THR A 125 -9.08 -12.95 30.74
C THR A 125 -8.11 -13.22 29.60
N GLN A 126 -8.02 -12.32 28.61
CA GLN A 126 -7.09 -12.34 27.46
C GLN A 126 -5.68 -12.87 27.82
N ALA A 127 -5.01 -12.26 28.80
CA ALA A 127 -3.68 -12.67 29.26
C ALA A 127 -3.56 -14.14 29.75
N ALA A 128 -4.65 -14.77 30.18
CA ALA A 128 -4.68 -16.19 30.55
C ALA A 128 -4.70 -17.12 29.33
N VAL A 129 -5.32 -16.68 28.24
CA VAL A 129 -5.43 -17.40 26.96
C VAL A 129 -4.07 -17.35 26.27
N LEU A 130 -3.49 -16.15 26.14
CA LEU A 130 -2.13 -15.96 25.62
C LEU A 130 -1.09 -16.72 26.45
N ALA A 131 -1.19 -16.70 27.79
CA ALA A 131 -0.34 -17.53 28.66
C ALA A 131 -0.63 -19.04 28.59
N ALA A 132 -1.76 -19.48 28.03
CA ALA A 132 -2.00 -20.90 27.72
C ALA A 132 -1.26 -21.28 26.43
N HIS A 133 -1.38 -20.49 25.36
CA HIS A 133 -0.63 -20.70 24.12
C HIS A 133 0.89 -20.71 24.36
N LEU A 134 1.42 -19.70 25.09
CA LEU A 134 2.84 -19.63 25.49
C LEU A 134 3.32 -20.74 26.44
N ARG A 135 2.38 -21.48 27.05
CA ARG A 135 2.69 -22.64 27.89
C ARG A 135 2.91 -23.90 27.05
N GLU A 136 2.24 -24.01 25.91
CA GLU A 136 2.37 -25.09 24.92
C GLU A 136 3.56 -24.84 23.97
N ASN A 137 3.60 -23.67 23.31
CA ASN A 137 4.65 -23.26 22.37
C ASN A 137 5.19 -21.88 22.76
N PRO A 138 6.52 -21.64 22.81
CA PRO A 138 7.07 -20.36 23.25
C PRO A 138 6.82 -19.19 22.27
N VAL A 139 6.31 -19.48 21.08
CA VAL A 139 5.90 -18.50 20.07
C VAL A 139 4.45 -18.79 19.70
N TYR A 140 3.63 -17.75 19.65
CA TYR A 140 2.24 -17.80 19.18
C TYR A 140 2.00 -16.72 18.13
N VAL A 141 1.31 -17.10 17.05
CA VAL A 141 0.81 -16.21 15.99
C VAL A 141 -0.70 -16.42 15.91
N THR A 142 -1.46 -15.34 16.08
CA THR A 142 -2.93 -15.33 16.02
C THR A 142 -3.45 -15.47 14.58
N ASP A 143 -4.74 -15.73 14.40
CA ASP A 143 -5.43 -15.69 13.09
C ASP A 143 -6.10 -14.35 12.80
N GLN A 144 -5.81 -13.31 13.58
CA GLN A 144 -6.34 -11.96 13.37
C GLN A 144 -5.55 -11.15 12.31
N LEU A 145 -4.31 -11.53 11.97
CA LEU A 145 -3.45 -10.82 11.00
C LEU A 145 -3.02 -11.68 9.77
N PRO A 146 -3.89 -12.49 9.14
CA PRO A 146 -3.49 -13.42 8.09
C PRO A 146 -2.82 -12.77 6.87
N ARG A 147 -3.10 -11.51 6.52
CA ARG A 147 -2.45 -10.86 5.35
C ARG A 147 -1.04 -10.37 5.66
N ALA A 148 -0.80 -9.79 6.84
CA ALA A 148 0.52 -9.31 7.25
C ALA A 148 1.41 -10.43 7.83
N VAL A 149 0.86 -11.25 8.72
CA VAL A 149 1.58 -12.37 9.37
C VAL A 149 0.75 -13.66 9.35
N PRO A 150 0.76 -14.39 8.21
CA PRO A 150 0.12 -15.71 8.14
C PRO A 150 0.63 -16.64 9.23
N ARG A 151 -0.24 -17.45 9.85
CA ARG A 151 0.13 -18.39 10.94
C ARG A 151 1.13 -19.45 10.49
N SER A 152 1.12 -19.77 9.21
CA SER A 152 2.14 -20.60 8.55
C SER A 152 3.59 -20.07 8.71
N THR A 153 3.79 -18.80 9.07
CA THR A 153 5.10 -18.19 9.40
C THR A 153 5.59 -18.42 10.83
N ALA A 154 4.76 -18.95 11.74
CA ALA A 154 5.15 -19.19 13.13
C ALA A 154 6.49 -19.96 13.33
N PRO A 155 6.89 -20.92 12.45
CA PRO A 155 8.20 -21.58 12.51
C PRO A 155 9.40 -20.64 12.29
N ASP A 156 9.22 -19.51 11.61
CA ASP A 156 10.26 -18.52 11.35
C ASP A 156 10.53 -17.67 12.61
N TYR A 157 9.47 -17.11 13.21
CA TYR A 157 9.55 -16.45 14.52
C TYR A 157 10.11 -17.38 15.61
N ALA A 158 9.70 -18.67 15.62
CA ALA A 158 10.27 -19.66 16.53
C ALA A 158 11.78 -19.86 16.33
N ARG A 159 12.27 -19.90 15.09
CA ARG A 159 13.71 -20.03 14.77
C ARG A 159 14.53 -18.85 15.31
N ILE A 160 13.98 -17.64 15.24
CA ILE A 160 14.60 -16.40 15.73
C ILE A 160 14.61 -16.38 17.27
N ALA A 161 13.48 -16.70 17.92
CA ALA A 161 13.37 -16.78 19.38
C ALA A 161 14.28 -17.86 19.99
N GLU A 162 14.40 -19.02 19.34
CA GLU A 162 15.42 -20.02 19.66
C GLU A 162 16.83 -19.49 19.41
N GLY A 163 17.03 -18.65 18.38
CA GLY A 163 18.30 -17.97 18.08
C GLY A 163 18.76 -17.07 19.22
N ILE A 164 17.87 -16.23 19.76
CA ILE A 164 18.12 -15.44 20.99
C ILE A 164 18.47 -16.39 22.14
N THR A 165 17.66 -17.41 22.36
CA THR A 165 17.83 -18.37 23.47
C THR A 165 19.17 -19.11 23.38
N ARG A 166 19.62 -19.52 22.19
CA ARG A 166 20.93 -20.15 21.94
C ARG A 166 22.10 -19.19 22.13
N ARG A 167 21.96 -17.91 21.75
CA ARG A 167 23.05 -16.91 21.83
C ARG A 167 23.22 -16.31 23.22
N THR A 168 22.15 -16.21 24.00
CA THR A 168 22.13 -15.47 25.29
C THR A 168 21.83 -16.34 26.52
N GLY A 169 21.24 -17.54 26.33
CA GLY A 169 20.68 -18.34 27.41
C GLY A 169 19.30 -17.86 27.91
N VAL A 170 18.81 -16.71 27.46
CA VAL A 170 17.51 -16.16 27.86
C VAL A 170 16.40 -16.80 27.04
N ARG A 171 15.48 -17.51 27.70
CA ARG A 171 14.24 -17.99 27.05
C ARG A 171 13.45 -16.79 26.54
N THR A 172 13.06 -16.85 25.27
CA THR A 172 12.23 -15.81 24.65
C THR A 172 10.82 -16.35 24.44
N TYR A 173 9.82 -15.54 24.79
CA TYR A 173 8.39 -15.76 24.60
C TYR A 173 7.88 -14.70 23.63
N VAL A 174 7.18 -15.12 22.56
CA VAL A 174 6.74 -14.21 21.48
C VAL A 174 5.25 -14.35 21.24
N LEU A 175 4.56 -13.21 21.25
CA LEU A 175 3.19 -13.06 20.78
C LEU A 175 3.22 -12.22 19.51
N VAL A 176 2.62 -12.72 18.43
CA VAL A 176 2.36 -11.94 17.21
C VAL A 176 0.86 -11.79 17.05
N MET A 177 0.37 -10.55 17.17
CA MET A 177 -1.04 -10.17 17.23
C MET A 177 -1.21 -8.64 17.10
N PRO A 178 -2.40 -8.13 16.75
CA PRO A 178 -2.65 -6.69 16.57
C PRO A 178 -2.19 -5.85 17.77
N GLU A 179 -1.76 -4.61 17.53
CA GLU A 179 -1.41 -3.74 18.65
C GLU A 179 -2.65 -3.49 19.54
N PRO A 180 -2.63 -3.87 20.84
CA PRO A 180 -3.83 -3.90 21.69
C PRO A 180 -4.20 -2.53 22.29
N GLY A 181 -3.63 -1.44 21.77
CA GLY A 181 -3.68 -0.10 22.36
C GLY A 181 -2.28 0.51 22.55
N ALA A 182 -2.17 1.57 23.34
CA ALA A 182 -0.92 2.30 23.52
C ALA A 182 0.19 1.44 24.15
N SER A 183 1.46 1.78 23.88
CA SER A 183 2.65 1.04 24.34
C SER A 183 2.68 0.69 25.85
N MET A 184 2.01 1.47 26.71
CA MET A 184 1.83 1.19 28.14
C MET A 184 0.86 0.02 28.42
N GLU A 185 -0.19 -0.12 27.62
CA GLU A 185 -1.18 -1.20 27.67
C GLU A 185 -0.56 -2.49 27.13
N SER A 186 0.17 -2.42 26.02
CA SER A 186 1.04 -3.50 25.51
C SER A 186 2.03 -3.99 26.58
N LYS A 187 2.62 -3.08 27.37
CA LYS A 187 3.51 -3.42 28.49
C LYS A 187 2.77 -4.07 29.66
N ALA A 188 1.57 -3.61 29.98
CA ALA A 188 0.70 -4.20 31.01
C ALA A 188 0.21 -5.60 30.62
N LEU A 189 -0.12 -5.81 29.34
CA LEU A 189 -0.51 -7.12 28.79
C LEU A 189 0.63 -8.13 28.92
N LEU A 190 1.86 -7.78 28.54
CA LEU A 190 3.02 -8.66 28.70
C LEU A 190 3.29 -9.00 30.18
N GLY A 191 3.09 -8.05 31.11
CA GLY A 191 3.16 -8.31 32.56
C GLY A 191 2.08 -9.28 33.04
N ALA A 192 0.82 -9.07 32.65
CA ALA A 192 -0.28 -9.97 32.99
C ALA A 192 -0.09 -11.37 32.39
N VAL A 193 0.47 -11.48 31.18
CA VAL A 193 0.83 -12.75 30.54
C VAL A 193 1.98 -13.44 31.27
N HIS A 194 3.02 -12.71 31.68
CA HIS A 194 4.10 -13.23 32.52
C HIS A 194 3.55 -13.83 33.82
N ASP A 195 2.72 -13.09 34.55
CA ASP A 195 2.17 -13.51 35.85
C ASP A 195 1.26 -14.74 35.74
N ARG A 196 0.59 -14.92 34.59
CA ARG A 196 -0.22 -16.13 34.30
C ARG A 196 0.59 -17.27 33.70
N LEU A 197 1.77 -17.03 33.13
CA LEU A 197 2.67 -18.07 32.62
C LEU A 197 3.59 -18.64 33.73
N GLY A 198 4.11 -17.76 34.59
CA GLY A 198 4.96 -18.09 35.74
C GLY A 198 6.35 -18.58 35.34
N ARG A 199 7.03 -17.88 34.42
CA ARG A 199 8.34 -18.28 33.87
C ARG A 199 9.22 -17.05 33.59
N ASP A 200 10.46 -17.07 34.09
CA ASP A 200 11.46 -16.05 33.72
C ASP A 200 11.80 -16.11 32.22
N GLY A 201 11.96 -14.95 31.59
CA GLY A 201 12.27 -14.84 30.17
C GLY A 201 12.16 -13.43 29.60
N LEU A 202 12.54 -13.27 28.34
CA LEU A 202 12.26 -12.09 27.53
C LEU A 202 10.89 -12.29 26.86
N TYR A 203 9.94 -11.41 27.13
CA TYR A 203 8.61 -11.43 26.52
C TYR A 203 8.55 -10.35 25.45
N VAL A 204 8.06 -10.70 24.26
CA VAL A 204 8.04 -9.86 23.07
C VAL A 204 6.64 -9.85 22.49
N LEU A 205 6.10 -8.67 22.24
CA LEU A 205 4.92 -8.43 21.42
C LEU A 205 5.39 -7.92 20.06
N ILE A 206 4.75 -8.43 19.01
CA ILE A 206 5.00 -8.12 17.61
C ILE A 206 3.63 -7.89 16.97
N ASP A 207 3.52 -6.80 16.24
CA ASP A 207 2.32 -6.37 15.52
C ASP A 207 2.48 -6.67 14.02
N GLU A 208 1.55 -6.15 13.21
CA GLU A 208 1.54 -6.19 11.76
C GLU A 208 2.73 -5.49 11.08
N HIS A 209 3.48 -4.64 11.78
CA HIS A 209 4.56 -3.83 11.21
C HIS A 209 5.94 -4.14 11.81
N SER A 210 6.03 -4.29 13.14
CA SER A 210 7.30 -4.26 13.87
C SER A 210 7.25 -5.01 15.22
N VAL A 211 8.28 -4.82 16.05
CA VAL A 211 8.24 -5.21 17.47
C VAL A 211 7.66 -4.06 18.28
N SER A 212 6.35 -4.04 18.56
CA SER A 212 5.68 -3.01 19.39
C SER A 212 6.25 -2.87 20.80
N GLN A 213 6.51 -3.99 21.50
CA GLN A 213 6.92 -3.94 22.91
C GLN A 213 7.74 -5.16 23.33
N ALA A 214 8.74 -4.97 24.19
CA ALA A 214 9.55 -6.07 24.73
C ALA A 214 9.98 -5.85 26.19
N VAL A 215 9.75 -6.85 27.04
CA VAL A 215 9.97 -6.76 28.50
C VAL A 215 10.74 -7.98 29.03
N PRO A 216 11.88 -7.80 29.72
CA PRO A 216 12.60 -8.88 30.39
C PRO A 216 12.06 -9.09 31.81
N PHE A 217 11.51 -10.27 32.10
CA PHE A 217 11.07 -10.68 33.45
C PHE A 217 12.03 -11.73 34.02
N GLY A 218 12.55 -11.51 35.23
CA GLY A 218 13.51 -12.39 35.91
C GLY A 218 14.90 -12.51 35.26
N VAL A 219 15.13 -11.88 34.10
CA VAL A 219 16.34 -12.00 33.28
C VAL A 219 16.98 -10.64 33.00
N ARG A 220 18.24 -10.65 32.53
CA ARG A 220 18.91 -9.45 31.98
C ARG A 220 19.05 -9.58 30.48
N ALA A 221 18.24 -8.82 29.74
CA ALA A 221 18.34 -8.65 28.29
C ALA A 221 18.09 -7.17 27.94
N PRO A 222 18.81 -6.58 26.97
CA PRO A 222 18.64 -5.17 26.59
C PRO A 222 17.45 -4.99 25.64
N ALA A 223 16.25 -5.22 26.16
CA ALA A 223 15.02 -5.21 25.36
C ALA A 223 14.69 -3.81 24.81
N GLU A 224 14.78 -2.79 25.66
CA GLU A 224 14.49 -1.39 25.32
C GLU A 224 15.50 -0.82 24.32
N ASP A 225 16.78 -1.16 24.46
CA ASP A 225 17.81 -0.81 23.46
C ASP A 225 17.56 -1.51 22.13
N ALA A 226 17.24 -2.81 22.13
CA ALA A 226 16.98 -3.57 20.91
C ALA A 226 15.70 -3.12 20.19
N TRP A 227 14.67 -2.76 20.95
CA TRP A 227 13.44 -2.13 20.46
C TRP A 227 13.72 -0.77 19.83
N SER A 228 14.52 0.06 20.51
CA SER A 228 14.92 1.38 20.00
C SER A 228 15.78 1.27 18.74
N VAL A 229 16.64 0.25 18.61
CA VAL A 229 17.43 0.04 17.39
C VAL A 229 16.56 -0.41 16.22
N GLN A 230 15.65 -1.38 16.40
CA GLN A 230 14.81 -1.81 15.27
C GLN A 230 13.89 -0.70 14.76
N LEU A 231 13.36 0.13 15.67
CA LEU A 231 12.50 1.27 15.34
C LEU A 231 13.21 2.39 14.54
N HIS A 232 14.54 2.51 14.67
CA HIS A 232 15.30 3.62 14.05
C HIS A 232 16.18 3.16 12.87
N GLU A 233 16.64 1.90 12.83
CA GLU A 233 17.52 1.41 11.75
C GLU A 233 16.80 0.74 10.58
N LEU A 234 15.48 0.55 10.68
CA LEU A 234 14.66 -0.06 9.64
C LEU A 234 13.60 0.93 9.14
N PRO A 235 13.27 0.93 7.83
CA PRO A 235 12.11 1.63 7.31
C PRO A 235 10.81 0.92 7.75
N TYR A 236 9.68 1.62 7.63
CA TYR A 236 8.36 1.14 8.04
C TYR A 236 7.93 -0.16 7.33
N ASP A 237 8.33 -0.30 6.06
CA ASP A 237 7.97 -1.43 5.18
C ASP A 237 8.84 -2.68 5.37
N ALA A 238 9.83 -2.64 6.28
CA ALA A 238 10.68 -3.79 6.61
C ALA A 238 9.89 -5.01 7.13
N GLY A 239 8.74 -4.76 7.74
CA GLY A 239 7.81 -5.78 8.23
C GLY A 239 8.27 -6.51 9.51
N PRO A 240 7.34 -7.19 10.20
CA PRO A 240 7.53 -7.64 11.57
C PRO A 240 8.59 -8.73 11.72
N LEU A 241 8.81 -9.55 10.69
CA LEU A 241 9.82 -10.62 10.73
C LEU A 241 11.26 -10.06 10.71
N LEU A 242 11.56 -9.11 9.83
CA LEU A 242 12.88 -8.47 9.73
C LEU A 242 13.14 -7.55 10.93
N SER A 243 12.11 -6.85 11.40
CA SER A 243 12.08 -6.13 12.67
C SER A 243 12.48 -7.03 13.85
N PHE A 244 11.91 -8.23 13.93
CA PHE A 244 12.27 -9.20 14.97
C PHE A 244 13.69 -9.79 14.78
N GLU A 245 14.17 -9.99 13.55
CA GLU A 245 15.57 -10.38 13.31
C GLU A 245 16.56 -9.29 13.76
N ARG A 246 16.30 -8.02 13.45
CA ARG A 246 17.11 -6.87 13.91
C ARG A 246 17.12 -6.79 15.44
N PHE A 247 15.95 -6.87 16.07
CA PHE A 247 15.82 -6.94 17.52
C PHE A 247 16.63 -8.09 18.12
N ALA A 248 16.46 -9.31 17.58
CA ALA A 248 17.13 -10.53 18.05
C ALA A 248 18.66 -10.48 17.96
N ASP A 249 19.19 -9.79 16.95
CA ASP A 249 20.61 -9.54 16.80
C ASP A 249 21.14 -8.55 17.84
N VAL A 250 20.43 -7.45 18.10
CA VAL A 250 20.84 -6.45 19.11
C VAL A 250 20.79 -7.03 20.53
N VAL A 251 19.75 -7.80 20.87
CA VAL A 251 19.68 -8.56 22.13
C VAL A 251 20.90 -9.49 22.29
N ALA A 252 21.40 -10.07 21.20
CA ALA A 252 22.57 -10.96 21.21
C ALA A 252 23.93 -10.22 21.31
N MET A 253 23.99 -8.88 21.17
CA MET A 253 25.22 -8.11 21.37
C MET A 253 25.58 -7.87 22.83
N GLY A 254 24.60 -7.99 23.74
CA GLY A 254 24.71 -7.66 25.16
C GLY A 254 24.55 -6.15 25.44
N PRO A 255 24.26 -5.77 26.70
CA PRO A 255 23.68 -4.46 27.03
C PRO A 255 24.58 -3.27 26.68
N GLU A 256 25.88 -3.32 26.97
CA GLU A 256 26.81 -2.21 26.68
C GLU A 256 26.85 -1.84 25.19
N LYS A 257 26.76 -2.85 24.31
CA LYS A 257 26.77 -2.65 22.85
C LYS A 257 25.40 -2.32 22.29
N ALA A 258 24.34 -2.89 22.88
CA ALA A 258 22.97 -2.58 22.53
C ALA A 258 22.67 -1.10 22.80
N ALA A 259 22.97 -0.60 24.00
CA ALA A 259 22.81 0.80 24.38
C ALA A 259 23.66 1.75 23.48
N GLN A 260 24.92 1.39 23.19
CA GLN A 260 25.75 2.18 22.28
C GLN A 260 25.15 2.27 20.87
N ARG A 261 24.54 1.19 20.37
CA ARG A 261 23.89 1.16 19.06
C ARG A 261 22.55 1.91 19.07
N ALA A 262 21.76 1.77 20.13
CA ALA A 262 20.51 2.49 20.31
C ALA A 262 20.72 4.00 20.31
N GLU A 263 21.76 4.48 21.01
CA GLU A 263 22.07 5.91 21.03
C GLU A 263 22.57 6.42 19.67
N ALA A 264 23.44 5.67 18.98
CA ALA A 264 23.87 6.02 17.63
C ALA A 264 22.72 6.02 16.61
N ALA A 265 21.71 5.16 16.80
CA ALA A 265 20.51 5.15 15.98
C ALA A 265 19.60 6.36 16.27
N ARG A 266 19.42 6.74 17.54
CA ARG A 266 18.70 7.98 17.92
C ARG A 266 19.41 9.24 17.42
N GLU A 267 20.74 9.31 17.52
CA GLU A 267 21.54 10.46 17.06
C GLU A 267 21.43 10.64 15.53
N LYS A 268 21.33 9.55 14.77
CA LYS A 268 21.24 9.58 13.30
C LYS A 268 19.82 9.75 12.75
N TYR A 269 18.87 8.98 13.28
CA TYR A 269 17.52 8.84 12.71
C TYR A 269 16.44 9.56 13.57
N GLY A 270 16.77 9.98 14.79
CA GLY A 270 15.81 10.60 15.72
C GLY A 270 15.46 12.06 15.37
N SER A 271 14.17 12.39 15.48
CA SER A 271 13.68 13.77 15.33
C SER A 271 14.24 14.69 16.43
N HIS A 272 14.85 15.82 16.05
CA HIS A 272 15.53 16.74 16.96
C HIS A 272 14.57 17.74 17.66
N GLY A 273 13.48 17.22 18.23
CA GLY A 273 12.63 17.90 19.22
C GLY A 273 11.64 18.94 18.69
N ALA A 274 10.82 19.46 19.61
CA ALA A 274 9.67 20.36 19.35
C ALA A 274 10.08 21.81 18.97
N SER A 275 11.15 21.97 18.19
CA SER A 275 11.57 23.26 17.60
C SER A 275 12.17 23.11 16.19
N GLY A 276 11.90 21.99 15.51
CA GLY A 276 11.63 21.95 14.07
C GLY A 276 12.80 21.87 13.08
N ASP A 277 13.98 22.42 13.37
CA ASP A 277 15.03 22.62 12.35
C ASP A 277 15.79 21.33 11.93
N GLY A 278 15.51 20.17 12.53
CA GLY A 278 16.28 18.92 12.35
C GLY A 278 15.42 17.67 12.23
N ARG A 279 15.02 17.33 11.00
CA ARG A 279 14.55 15.98 10.65
C ARG A 279 15.77 15.03 10.66
N GLY A 280 15.63 13.86 11.27
CA GLY A 280 16.66 12.83 11.22
C GLY A 280 16.88 12.33 9.78
N GLU A 281 17.94 11.55 9.55
CA GLU A 281 17.98 10.74 8.33
C GLU A 281 16.82 9.74 8.39
N GLU A 282 16.05 9.58 7.32
CA GLU A 282 15.01 8.54 7.22
C GLU A 282 15.63 7.31 6.54
N PRO A 283 15.39 6.07 7.00
CA PRO A 283 15.92 4.88 6.33
C PRO A 283 15.32 4.73 4.92
N ASP A 284 16.15 4.32 3.94
CA ASP A 284 15.67 3.96 2.60
C ASP A 284 14.63 2.81 2.69
N GLU A 285 13.49 2.95 2.00
CA GLU A 285 12.45 1.92 1.85
C GLU A 285 13.03 0.63 1.24
N LEU A 286 12.52 -0.54 1.66
CA LEU A 286 12.96 -1.87 1.20
C LEU A 286 12.13 -2.45 0.05
N HIS A 287 10.91 -1.93 -0.15
CA HIS A 287 9.90 -2.38 -1.09
C HIS A 287 9.28 -1.17 -1.79
N ILE A 288 9.38 -1.11 -3.12
CA ILE A 288 8.82 0.03 -3.86
C ILE A 288 7.29 0.05 -3.82
N GLY A 289 6.71 1.25 -3.75
CA GLY A 289 5.26 1.42 -3.84
C GLY A 289 4.69 1.15 -5.24
N PRO A 290 3.37 0.94 -5.36
CA PRO A 290 2.69 0.89 -6.66
C PRO A 290 2.90 2.16 -7.50
N THR A 291 3.09 3.32 -6.86
CA THR A 291 3.44 4.60 -7.48
C THR A 291 4.82 4.55 -8.14
N ASP A 292 5.81 4.00 -7.46
CA ASP A 292 7.18 3.91 -7.96
C ASP A 292 7.31 2.88 -9.09
N ARG A 293 6.55 1.78 -9.01
CA ARG A 293 6.41 0.88 -10.16
C ARG A 293 5.75 1.58 -11.36
N ARG A 294 4.77 2.48 -11.17
CA ARG A 294 4.24 3.32 -12.26
C ARG A 294 5.30 4.27 -12.81
N ASN A 295 6.09 4.92 -11.95
CA ASN A 295 7.22 5.78 -12.33
C ASN A 295 8.29 5.02 -13.14
N GLN A 296 8.72 3.84 -12.67
CA GLN A 296 9.64 2.94 -13.37
C GLN A 296 9.10 2.53 -14.75
N SER A 297 7.81 2.19 -14.84
CA SER A 297 7.14 1.81 -16.08
C SER A 297 7.07 2.98 -17.08
N PHE A 298 6.71 4.17 -16.61
CA PHE A 298 6.65 5.41 -17.40
C PHE A 298 8.03 5.83 -17.93
N LEU A 299 9.06 5.85 -17.07
CA LEU A 299 10.44 6.15 -17.45
C LEU A 299 11.00 5.11 -18.44
N THR A 300 10.68 3.83 -18.24
CA THR A 300 11.04 2.75 -19.17
C THR A 300 10.39 2.97 -20.55
N GLY A 301 9.11 3.37 -20.59
CA GLY A 301 8.43 3.75 -21.84
C GLY A 301 9.08 4.95 -22.55
N ILE A 302 9.44 5.99 -21.79
CA ILE A 302 10.14 7.17 -22.32
C ILE A 302 11.50 6.78 -22.91
N ALA A 303 12.29 5.97 -22.22
CA ALA A 303 13.60 5.53 -22.69
C ALA A 303 13.50 4.64 -23.95
N LEU A 304 12.52 3.72 -23.97
CA LEU A 304 12.37 2.71 -25.02
C LEU A 304 11.98 3.30 -26.39
N THR A 305 11.25 4.41 -26.43
CA THR A 305 10.95 5.15 -27.67
C THR A 305 11.89 6.32 -27.90
N GLY A 306 12.16 7.10 -26.84
CA GLY A 306 12.88 8.37 -26.94
C GLY A 306 14.31 8.19 -27.42
N LEU A 307 15.06 7.26 -26.84
CA LEU A 307 16.47 7.07 -27.20
C LEU A 307 16.64 6.51 -28.63
N PRO A 308 15.91 5.45 -29.07
CA PRO A 308 15.99 4.99 -30.46
C PRO A 308 15.50 6.01 -31.49
N LEU A 309 14.41 6.74 -31.21
CA LEU A 309 13.89 7.75 -32.13
C LEU A 309 14.83 8.96 -32.25
N LEU A 310 15.44 9.40 -31.14
CA LEU A 310 16.43 10.46 -31.12
C LEU A 310 17.68 10.08 -31.93
N VAL A 311 18.16 8.83 -31.84
CA VAL A 311 19.23 8.30 -32.69
C VAL A 311 18.83 8.36 -34.17
N LEU A 312 17.63 7.92 -34.53
CA LEU A 312 17.11 7.90 -35.91
C LEU A 312 16.87 9.30 -36.50
N LEU A 313 16.50 10.29 -35.69
CA LEU A 313 16.29 11.67 -36.12
C LEU A 313 17.61 12.45 -36.24
N ILE A 314 18.43 12.44 -35.19
CA ILE A 314 19.62 13.30 -35.09
C ILE A 314 20.74 12.79 -36.01
N SER A 315 20.99 11.48 -36.05
CA SER A 315 22.12 10.90 -36.79
C SER A 315 22.13 11.26 -38.29
N PRO A 316 21.08 11.01 -39.09
CA PRO A 316 21.06 11.39 -40.50
C PRO A 316 21.03 12.91 -40.71
N TYR A 317 20.43 13.69 -39.80
CA TYR A 317 20.41 15.15 -39.88
C TYR A 317 21.81 15.75 -39.69
N VAL A 318 22.49 15.39 -38.59
CA VAL A 318 23.86 15.81 -38.27
C VAL A 318 24.81 15.36 -39.38
N ARG A 319 24.72 14.09 -39.81
CA ARG A 319 25.49 13.54 -40.94
C ARG A 319 25.25 14.30 -42.26
N ARG A 320 24.03 14.78 -42.51
CA ARG A 320 23.69 15.65 -43.67
C ARG A 320 24.25 17.06 -43.52
N TRP A 321 24.26 17.62 -42.31
CA TRP A 321 24.81 18.94 -41.99
C TRP A 321 26.34 18.97 -42.15
N TRP A 322 27.06 18.00 -41.58
CA TRP A 322 28.52 17.87 -41.76
C TRP A 322 28.90 17.67 -43.23
N ARG A 323 28.17 16.84 -43.99
CA ARG A 323 28.36 16.67 -45.45
C ARG A 323 28.12 17.93 -46.27
N ARG A 324 27.42 18.95 -45.75
CA ARG A 324 27.31 20.29 -46.38
C ARG A 324 28.48 21.20 -46.02
N ARG A 325 29.15 20.99 -44.89
CA ARG A 325 30.28 21.80 -44.39
C ARG A 325 31.65 21.35 -44.90
N GLN A 326 31.81 20.10 -45.35
CA GLN A 326 33.07 19.64 -45.95
C GLN A 326 33.39 20.47 -47.21
N PRO A 327 34.51 21.20 -47.28
CA PRO A 327 34.87 22.00 -48.44
C PRO A 327 35.13 21.09 -49.64
N ARG A 328 34.59 21.47 -50.81
CA ARG A 328 34.94 20.80 -52.07
C ARG A 328 36.33 21.25 -52.46
N THR A 329 37.34 20.45 -52.11
CA THR A 329 38.69 20.58 -52.66
C THR A 329 38.62 20.38 -54.18
N SER A 330 38.58 21.47 -54.93
CA SER A 330 38.77 21.46 -56.37
C SER A 330 40.17 20.90 -56.64
N ALA A 331 40.25 19.72 -57.25
CA ALA A 331 41.52 19.14 -57.64
C ALA A 331 42.15 20.02 -58.73
N VAL A 332 43.27 20.66 -58.41
CA VAL A 332 44.13 21.35 -59.37
C VAL A 332 45.20 20.34 -59.79
N ASP A 333 45.17 19.90 -61.04
CA ASP A 333 46.29 19.14 -61.61
C ASP A 333 47.52 20.04 -61.68
N VAL A 334 48.57 19.69 -60.94
CA VAL A 334 49.88 20.35 -61.00
C VAL A 334 50.90 19.37 -61.59
N VAL A 335 51.34 19.66 -62.80
CA VAL A 335 52.43 18.94 -63.48
C VAL A 335 53.74 19.31 -62.79
N SER A 336 54.46 18.30 -62.27
CA SER A 336 55.80 18.50 -61.70
C SER A 336 56.90 18.12 -62.70
N LEU A 337 57.91 18.97 -62.83
CA LEU A 337 59.06 18.83 -63.71
C LEU A 337 60.36 18.90 -62.89
N SER A 338 61.45 18.31 -63.44
CA SER A 338 62.87 18.53 -63.04
C SER A 338 63.32 18.01 -61.65
N LYS A 339 64.62 17.78 -61.35
CA LYS A 339 65.83 17.42 -62.14
C LYS A 339 67.02 17.20 -61.16
N GLY A 340 67.98 16.31 -61.51
CA GLY A 340 69.28 16.14 -60.84
C GLY A 340 69.25 15.09 -59.72
N GLU A 341 70.15 14.09 -59.58
CA GLU A 341 71.64 14.00 -59.72
C GLU A 341 72.36 14.43 -58.42
N GLU A 342 73.40 13.73 -57.92
CA GLU A 342 74.26 12.72 -58.56
C GLU A 342 74.86 11.65 -57.59
N GLY A 343 75.23 10.47 -58.14
CA GLY A 343 76.04 9.41 -57.48
C GLY A 343 75.29 8.41 -56.57
N THR A 344 75.92 7.39 -55.97
CA THR A 344 77.13 6.56 -56.29
C THR A 344 77.19 5.37 -55.30
N ALA A 345 77.80 4.19 -55.55
CA ALA A 345 78.03 3.41 -56.77
C ALA A 345 78.51 1.95 -56.46
N LYS A 346 78.39 1.05 -57.46
CA LYS A 346 79.17 -0.21 -57.66
C LYS A 346 78.77 -1.52 -56.89
N PRO A 347 79.04 -2.74 -57.45
CA PRO A 347 77.94 -3.53 -58.04
C PRO A 347 77.99 -5.09 -57.85
N GLN A 348 77.17 -5.81 -58.65
CA GLN A 348 77.00 -7.28 -58.89
C GLN A 348 75.69 -7.87 -58.29
N SER A 349 74.95 -8.81 -58.92
CA SER A 349 74.98 -9.34 -60.30
C SER A 349 73.63 -9.98 -60.76
N ARG A 350 73.28 -9.77 -62.06
CA ARG A 350 72.51 -10.56 -63.07
C ARG A 350 71.72 -11.87 -62.71
N PRO A 351 70.77 -12.36 -63.57
CA PRO A 351 69.96 -11.71 -64.65
C PRO A 351 68.50 -12.26 -64.88
N ARG A 352 67.84 -11.79 -65.98
CA ARG A 352 66.75 -12.45 -66.80
C ARG A 352 65.31 -12.49 -66.21
N THR A 353 64.21 -12.43 -66.99
CA THR A 353 63.95 -12.33 -68.46
C THR A 353 62.61 -11.61 -68.78
N ARG A 354 62.56 -10.88 -69.93
CA ARG A 354 61.42 -10.68 -70.90
C ARG A 354 60.05 -10.13 -70.39
N SER A 355 59.26 -9.37 -71.16
CA SER A 355 59.48 -8.67 -72.46
C SER A 355 58.42 -7.58 -72.73
N TRP A 356 58.76 -6.69 -73.67
CA TRP A 356 57.86 -5.86 -74.51
C TRP A 356 56.62 -6.62 -75.08
N ASN A 357 55.52 -5.99 -75.55
CA ASN A 357 55.27 -4.56 -75.85
C ASN A 357 53.76 -4.17 -75.84
N ARG A 358 53.47 -2.85 -75.97
CA ARG A 358 52.26 -2.15 -76.53
C ARG A 358 50.91 -2.92 -76.67
N THR A 359 49.76 -2.32 -76.34
CA THR A 359 49.19 -1.17 -77.10
C THR A 359 48.10 -0.41 -76.32
N ARG A 360 47.87 0.88 -76.63
CA ARG A 360 46.81 1.75 -76.06
C ARG A 360 45.41 1.38 -76.56
N THR A 361 44.40 1.41 -75.66
CA THR A 361 43.01 1.75 -76.00
C THR A 361 42.39 2.66 -74.92
N ARG A 362 41.32 3.38 -75.28
CA ARG A 362 40.66 4.40 -74.43
C ARG A 362 39.76 3.76 -73.37
N THR A 363 39.91 4.13 -72.10
CA THR A 363 38.86 3.96 -71.08
C THR A 363 38.11 5.28 -70.85
N ARG A 364 36.78 5.23 -70.87
CA ARG A 364 35.91 6.36 -70.50
C ARG A 364 35.88 6.47 -68.96
N PRO A 365 35.75 7.68 -68.37
CA PRO A 365 35.51 7.79 -66.94
C PRO A 365 34.11 7.24 -66.60
N HIS A 366 34.05 6.10 -65.92
CA HIS A 366 32.79 5.62 -65.36
C HIS A 366 32.28 6.58 -64.27
N PRO A 367 30.95 6.81 -64.16
CA PRO A 367 30.40 7.57 -63.07
C PRO A 367 30.69 6.84 -61.76
N ARG A 368 31.41 7.49 -60.83
CA ARG A 368 31.60 6.94 -59.47
C ARG A 368 30.24 6.80 -58.80
N THR A 369 29.75 5.57 -58.73
CA THR A 369 28.57 5.19 -57.96
C THR A 369 28.81 5.57 -56.51
N ARG A 370 28.15 6.64 -56.06
CA ARG A 370 28.12 7.02 -54.64
C ARG A 370 27.42 5.90 -53.88
N THR A 371 28.21 5.04 -53.25
CA THR A 371 27.74 3.97 -52.36
C THR A 371 26.87 4.60 -51.27
N ARG A 372 25.55 4.32 -51.33
CA ARG A 372 24.60 4.66 -50.28
C ARG A 372 24.83 3.71 -49.11
N LEU A 373 25.92 3.90 -48.36
CA LEU A 373 26.16 3.22 -47.08
C LEU A 373 24.95 3.50 -46.16
N PRO A 374 24.12 2.49 -45.85
CA PRO A 374 22.68 2.72 -45.83
C PRO A 374 22.11 2.92 -44.42
N HIS A 375 20.86 3.37 -44.37
CA HIS A 375 20.10 3.62 -43.13
C HIS A 375 19.90 2.38 -42.23
N TRP A 376 20.14 1.17 -42.75
CA TRP A 376 20.10 -0.07 -41.96
C TRP A 376 21.05 -0.07 -40.77
N THR A 377 22.18 0.65 -40.80
CA THR A 377 23.06 0.75 -39.61
C THR A 377 22.47 1.65 -38.52
N GLU A 378 21.73 2.69 -38.92
CA GLU A 378 21.05 3.62 -38.02
C GLU A 378 19.83 2.90 -37.39
N ALA A 379 19.09 2.09 -38.18
CA ALA A 379 18.00 1.25 -37.71
C ALA A 379 18.45 0.08 -36.82
N ALA A 380 19.55 -0.62 -37.16
CA ALA A 380 20.08 -1.70 -36.34
C ALA A 380 20.58 -1.19 -34.98
N LEU A 381 21.23 -0.03 -34.93
CA LEU A 381 21.64 0.60 -33.68
C LEU A 381 20.42 1.00 -32.82
N ALA A 382 19.39 1.57 -33.43
CA ALA A 382 18.14 1.91 -32.74
C ALA A 382 17.44 0.67 -32.16
N LEU A 383 17.40 -0.45 -32.90
CA LEU A 383 16.83 -1.72 -32.44
C LEU A 383 17.66 -2.34 -31.29
N VAL A 384 19.00 -2.33 -31.40
CA VAL A 384 19.89 -2.80 -30.33
C VAL A 384 19.74 -1.94 -29.07
N LEU A 385 19.56 -0.63 -29.22
CA LEU A 385 19.34 0.28 -28.09
C LEU A 385 17.98 0.02 -27.41
N ALA A 386 16.91 -0.20 -28.19
CA ALA A 386 15.61 -0.58 -27.64
C ALA A 386 15.67 -1.93 -26.90
N ALA A 387 16.31 -2.94 -27.50
CA ALA A 387 16.50 -4.24 -26.87
C ALA A 387 17.36 -4.16 -25.59
N ALA A 388 18.41 -3.32 -25.60
CA ALA A 388 19.23 -3.07 -24.41
C ALA A 388 18.40 -2.44 -23.29
N VAL A 389 17.66 -1.35 -23.56
CA VAL A 389 16.78 -0.68 -22.58
C VAL A 389 15.77 -1.66 -21.97
N ALA A 390 15.08 -2.45 -22.80
CA ALA A 390 14.10 -3.42 -22.34
C ALA A 390 14.74 -4.49 -21.43
N LEU A 391 15.89 -5.05 -21.83
CA LEU A 391 16.59 -6.08 -21.04
C LEU A 391 17.18 -5.52 -19.74
N THR A 392 17.72 -4.30 -19.74
CA THR A 392 18.19 -3.65 -18.50
C THR A 392 17.03 -3.33 -17.56
N ALA A 393 15.89 -2.88 -18.08
CA ALA A 393 14.73 -2.58 -17.23
C ALA A 393 14.19 -3.84 -16.55
N THR A 394 14.09 -4.98 -17.27
CA THR A 394 13.71 -6.28 -16.67
C THR A 394 14.74 -6.87 -15.70
N ALA A 395 15.95 -6.33 -15.64
CA ALA A 395 17.04 -6.81 -14.77
C ALA A 395 17.42 -5.80 -13.67
N LEU A 396 16.71 -4.67 -13.60
CA LEU A 396 16.85 -3.63 -12.57
C LEU A 396 15.53 -3.37 -11.82
N PHE A 397 14.39 -3.79 -12.39
CA PHE A 397 13.06 -3.67 -11.81
C PHE A 397 12.38 -5.05 -11.80
N ASP A 398 13.02 -6.03 -11.15
CA ASP A 398 12.56 -7.42 -11.05
C ASP A 398 11.65 -7.70 -9.84
N GLU A 399 11.54 -6.75 -8.90
CA GLU A 399 10.59 -6.79 -7.77
C GLU A 399 9.14 -6.99 -8.25
N THR A 400 8.36 -7.78 -7.50
CA THR A 400 6.96 -8.10 -7.81
C THR A 400 5.98 -7.87 -6.66
N THR A 401 6.47 -7.50 -5.47
CA THR A 401 5.67 -7.20 -4.27
C THR A 401 6.02 -5.84 -3.71
N SER A 402 5.04 -5.10 -3.21
CA SER A 402 5.22 -3.85 -2.43
C SER A 402 5.19 -4.08 -0.92
N SER A 403 5.47 -5.30 -0.46
CA SER A 403 5.46 -5.66 0.97
C SER A 403 6.44 -6.79 1.29
N ALA A 404 6.99 -6.75 2.50
CA ALA A 404 7.75 -7.83 3.13
C ALA A 404 6.88 -9.05 3.52
N SER A 405 5.55 -8.88 3.60
CA SER A 405 4.63 -9.92 4.06
C SER A 405 4.60 -11.13 3.11
N PRO A 406 4.78 -12.37 3.60
CA PRO A 406 4.67 -13.56 2.77
C PRO A 406 3.20 -13.84 2.43
N PRO A 407 2.88 -14.33 1.21
CA PRO A 407 1.50 -14.53 0.79
C PRO A 407 0.81 -15.60 1.65
N PRO A 408 -0.39 -15.34 2.20
CA PRO A 408 -1.10 -16.29 3.05
C PRO A 408 -1.53 -17.55 2.31
N THR A 409 -1.65 -18.66 3.05
CA THR A 409 -2.35 -19.84 2.52
C THR A 409 -3.86 -19.72 2.75
N ALA A 410 -4.65 -20.44 1.95
CA ALA A 410 -6.10 -20.53 2.15
C ALA A 410 -6.51 -21.09 3.53
N ALA A 411 -5.60 -21.76 4.25
CA ALA A 411 -5.81 -22.20 5.63
C ALA A 411 -5.51 -21.11 6.67
N ASP A 412 -4.63 -20.16 6.36
CA ASP A 412 -4.40 -18.98 7.19
C ASP A 412 -5.64 -18.06 7.12
N MET A 413 -6.09 -17.73 5.89
CA MET A 413 -7.26 -16.88 5.62
C MET A 413 -8.58 -17.43 6.21
N ALA A 414 -8.73 -18.75 6.30
CA ALA A 414 -9.95 -19.37 6.83
C ALA A 414 -9.99 -19.45 8.38
N SER A 415 -8.85 -19.33 9.07
CA SER A 415 -8.72 -19.72 10.48
C SER A 415 -9.63 -18.91 11.41
N ARG A 416 -9.69 -17.58 11.26
CA ARG A 416 -10.51 -16.71 12.12
C ARG A 416 -12.00 -16.87 11.82
N VAL A 417 -12.44 -16.82 10.56
CA VAL A 417 -13.83 -17.17 10.16
C VAL A 417 -14.27 -18.52 10.73
N ASP A 418 -13.48 -19.59 10.59
CA ASP A 418 -13.82 -20.93 11.11
C ASP A 418 -13.92 -20.92 12.65
N ARG A 419 -12.95 -20.30 13.35
CA ARG A 419 -12.93 -20.20 14.83
C ARG A 419 -14.14 -19.43 15.37
N VAL A 420 -14.47 -18.29 14.76
CA VAL A 420 -15.61 -17.43 15.12
C VAL A 420 -16.94 -18.14 14.78
N THR A 421 -17.02 -18.77 13.60
CA THR A 421 -18.16 -19.59 13.18
C THR A 421 -18.43 -20.74 14.15
N ASP A 422 -17.40 -21.50 14.54
CA ASP A 422 -17.54 -22.54 15.57
C ASP A 422 -17.89 -21.95 16.94
N GLY A 423 -17.52 -20.71 17.23
CA GLY A 423 -18.02 -19.94 18.37
C GLY A 423 -19.52 -19.71 18.31
N LEU A 424 -20.01 -19.07 17.25
CA LEU A 424 -21.43 -18.75 17.01
C LEU A 424 -22.33 -19.99 16.91
N ARG A 425 -21.80 -21.13 16.46
CA ARG A 425 -22.49 -22.43 16.49
C ARG A 425 -22.82 -22.89 17.93
N ARG A 426 -22.17 -22.34 18.97
CA ARG A 426 -22.34 -22.68 20.40
C ARG A 426 -23.06 -21.61 21.22
N ASP A 427 -22.76 -20.32 21.01
CA ASP A 427 -23.40 -19.17 21.66
C ASP A 427 -23.62 -18.07 20.61
N PRO A 428 -24.84 -17.52 20.41
CA PRO A 428 -25.05 -16.42 19.47
C PRO A 428 -24.29 -15.13 19.82
N VAL A 429 -23.69 -15.03 21.01
CA VAL A 429 -22.71 -13.98 21.34
C VAL A 429 -21.31 -14.58 21.40
N TYR A 430 -20.48 -14.27 20.41
CA TYR A 430 -19.04 -14.56 20.42
C TYR A 430 -18.24 -13.32 20.85
N SER A 431 -17.19 -13.55 21.64
CA SER A 431 -16.18 -12.54 21.96
C SER A 431 -14.82 -13.22 21.89
N ASP A 432 -13.91 -12.62 21.14
CA ASP A 432 -12.59 -13.21 20.91
C ASP A 432 -11.83 -13.38 22.25
N PRO A 433 -11.33 -14.58 22.57
CA PRO A 433 -10.51 -14.80 23.76
C PRO A 433 -9.10 -14.18 23.67
N GLU A 434 -8.65 -13.76 22.47
CA GLU A 434 -7.33 -13.17 22.23
C GLU A 434 -7.34 -11.62 22.16
N SER A 435 -8.51 -10.98 22.05
CA SER A 435 -8.65 -9.51 21.99
C SER A 435 -8.94 -8.85 23.35
N PRO A 436 -8.84 -7.51 23.45
CA PRO A 436 -9.39 -6.74 24.56
C PRO A 436 -10.89 -7.00 24.78
N ARG A 437 -11.36 -6.75 26.01
CA ARG A 437 -12.72 -7.07 26.43
C ARG A 437 -13.41 -5.85 27.08
N PRO A 438 -13.93 -4.91 26.27
CA PRO A 438 -14.63 -3.72 26.76
C PRO A 438 -15.97 -4.05 27.45
N LEU A 439 -16.53 -5.24 27.21
CA LEU A 439 -17.81 -5.67 27.77
C LEU A 439 -17.64 -6.62 28.96
N THR A 440 -18.25 -6.27 30.10
CA THR A 440 -18.36 -7.18 31.25
C THR A 440 -19.36 -8.31 30.99
N ASP A 441 -19.20 -9.44 31.70
CA ASP A 441 -20.15 -10.56 31.66
C ASP A 441 -21.61 -10.12 31.87
N ARG A 442 -21.85 -9.09 32.70
CA ARG A 442 -23.19 -8.55 32.98
C ARG A 442 -23.79 -7.74 31.82
N GLN A 443 -22.96 -7.15 30.96
CA GLN A 443 -23.41 -6.52 29.71
C GLN A 443 -23.69 -7.62 28.68
N LEU A 444 -22.79 -8.59 28.52
CA LEU A 444 -22.96 -9.73 27.61
C LEU A 444 -24.23 -10.53 27.92
N ASP A 445 -24.49 -10.86 29.19
CA ASP A 445 -25.71 -11.57 29.60
C ASP A 445 -26.99 -10.75 29.40
N ARG A 446 -26.91 -9.41 29.46
CA ARG A 446 -28.04 -8.53 29.14
C ARG A 446 -28.34 -8.51 27.64
N LEU A 447 -27.29 -8.43 26.80
CA LEU A 447 -27.40 -8.51 25.34
C LEU A 447 -27.96 -9.89 24.94
N ARG A 448 -27.38 -10.99 25.46
CA ARG A 448 -27.89 -12.37 25.31
C ARG A 448 -29.34 -12.55 25.73
N SER A 449 -29.87 -11.75 26.66
CA SER A 449 -31.28 -11.79 27.03
C SER A 449 -32.13 -11.14 25.94
N ARG A 450 -31.85 -9.87 25.59
CA ARG A 450 -32.61 -9.15 24.54
C ARG A 450 -32.59 -9.88 23.19
N MET A 451 -31.44 -10.40 22.78
CA MET A 451 -31.28 -11.15 21.52
C MET A 451 -32.13 -12.44 21.45
N LYS A 452 -32.64 -12.96 22.58
CA LYS A 452 -33.55 -14.11 22.62
C LYS A 452 -35.03 -13.72 22.56
N ASP A 453 -35.34 -12.46 22.89
CA ASP A 453 -36.70 -11.92 22.92
C ASP A 453 -37.08 -11.22 21.60
N ALA A 454 -36.15 -11.13 20.64
CA ALA A 454 -36.31 -10.52 19.31
C ALA A 454 -37.35 -11.26 18.42
N ASP A 455 -38.26 -10.52 17.80
CA ASP A 455 -39.31 -11.05 16.90
C ASP A 455 -38.90 -11.11 15.42
N TYR A 456 -37.80 -10.46 15.05
CA TYR A 456 -37.32 -10.29 13.66
C TYR A 456 -36.46 -11.43 13.12
N GLY A 457 -35.82 -12.21 13.99
CA GLY A 457 -34.94 -13.32 13.60
C GLY A 457 -33.93 -13.69 14.69
N SER A 458 -32.98 -14.57 14.35
CA SER A 458 -31.81 -14.80 15.20
C SER A 458 -30.82 -13.64 15.04
N VAL A 459 -30.37 -13.07 16.16
CA VAL A 459 -29.27 -12.11 16.17
C VAL A 459 -27.98 -12.84 16.55
N TYR A 460 -26.91 -12.61 15.79
CA TYR A 460 -25.56 -13.08 16.05
C TYR A 460 -24.68 -11.85 16.33
N LEU A 461 -23.94 -11.85 17.42
CA LEU A 461 -23.02 -10.76 17.79
C LEU A 461 -21.60 -11.33 17.86
N VAL A 462 -20.67 -10.71 17.15
CA VAL A 462 -19.23 -11.03 17.18
C VAL A 462 -18.44 -9.82 17.64
N LEU A 463 -17.64 -10.01 18.69
CA LEU A 463 -16.70 -9.00 19.20
C LEU A 463 -15.29 -9.40 18.79
N VAL A 464 -14.81 -8.83 17.69
CA VAL A 464 -13.58 -9.17 16.96
C VAL A 464 -13.01 -7.92 16.26
N PRO A 465 -11.69 -7.65 16.31
CA PRO A 465 -11.10 -6.52 15.58
C PRO A 465 -11.23 -6.68 14.07
N GLN A 466 -11.54 -5.62 13.33
CA GLN A 466 -11.55 -5.50 11.87
C GLN A 466 -10.33 -4.66 11.45
N MET A 467 -9.48 -5.19 10.58
CA MET A 467 -8.21 -4.52 10.21
C MET A 467 -7.88 -4.79 8.74
N PRO A 468 -7.22 -3.88 8.01
CA PRO A 468 -6.76 -4.11 6.64
C PRO A 468 -5.93 -5.40 6.45
N GLU A 469 -5.27 -5.85 7.51
CA GLU A 469 -4.43 -7.04 7.57
C GLU A 469 -5.21 -8.35 7.86
N ASP A 470 -6.53 -8.26 8.09
CA ASP A 470 -7.40 -9.39 8.40
C ASP A 470 -7.94 -10.11 7.15
N GLU A 471 -8.60 -11.26 7.27
CA GLU A 471 -9.06 -12.01 6.10
C GLU A 471 -10.07 -11.24 5.22
N SER A 472 -10.80 -10.32 5.83
CA SER A 472 -11.79 -9.42 5.25
C SER A 472 -11.17 -8.15 4.63
N ALA A 473 -9.87 -7.90 4.85
CA ALA A 473 -9.21 -6.62 4.57
C ALA A 473 -9.89 -5.43 5.30
N GLY A 474 -10.43 -5.68 6.48
CA GLY A 474 -11.16 -4.69 7.28
C GLY A 474 -12.57 -4.38 6.80
N ASP A 475 -13.11 -5.12 5.83
CA ASP A 475 -14.51 -5.03 5.39
C ASP A 475 -15.42 -5.90 6.29
N PRO A 476 -16.25 -5.29 7.17
CA PRO A 476 -17.13 -6.03 8.08
C PRO A 476 -18.33 -6.67 7.35
N GLU A 477 -18.71 -6.20 6.15
CA GLU A 477 -19.72 -6.88 5.33
C GLU A 477 -19.14 -8.16 4.73
N ALA A 478 -17.93 -8.11 4.18
CA ALA A 478 -17.24 -9.30 3.67
C ALA A 478 -17.00 -10.34 4.77
N PHE A 479 -16.68 -9.88 5.99
CA PHE A 479 -16.57 -10.73 7.18
C PHE A 479 -17.92 -11.34 7.59
N ALA A 480 -18.99 -10.54 7.65
CA ALA A 480 -20.35 -11.03 7.93
C ALA A 480 -20.83 -12.04 6.87
N ASP A 481 -20.52 -11.81 5.60
CA ASP A 481 -20.81 -12.72 4.49
C ASP A 481 -20.05 -14.03 4.66
N ALA A 482 -18.77 -13.99 5.08
CA ALA A 482 -18.00 -15.19 5.38
C ALA A 482 -18.61 -15.99 6.56
N LEU A 483 -19.02 -15.31 7.64
CA LEU A 483 -19.72 -15.93 8.77
C LEU A 483 -21.07 -16.51 8.36
N GLN A 484 -21.86 -15.81 7.55
CA GLN A 484 -23.16 -16.30 7.08
C GLN A 484 -22.99 -17.57 6.24
N ARG A 485 -22.02 -17.58 5.32
CA ARG A 485 -21.64 -18.74 4.50
C ARG A 485 -21.16 -19.91 5.37
N GLY A 486 -20.45 -19.63 6.47
CA GLY A 486 -20.00 -20.62 7.45
C GLY A 486 -21.09 -21.17 8.39
N LEU A 487 -22.08 -20.35 8.79
CA LEU A 487 -23.20 -20.76 9.64
C LEU A 487 -24.32 -21.45 8.85
N GLY A 488 -24.59 -20.98 7.64
CA GLY A 488 -25.75 -21.40 6.83
C GLY A 488 -27.09 -21.02 7.45
N ARG A 489 -27.20 -19.83 8.05
CA ARG A 489 -28.41 -19.38 8.76
C ARG A 489 -28.78 -17.93 8.45
N SER A 490 -30.06 -17.72 8.16
CA SER A 490 -30.73 -16.41 8.15
C SER A 490 -30.66 -15.74 9.54
N GLY A 491 -30.58 -14.42 9.57
CA GLY A 491 -30.43 -13.65 10.81
C GLY A 491 -29.87 -12.24 10.62
N VAL A 492 -29.74 -11.52 11.72
CA VAL A 492 -28.99 -10.25 11.81
C VAL A 492 -27.62 -10.56 12.38
N TYR A 493 -26.56 -10.20 11.67
CA TYR A 493 -25.17 -10.37 12.09
C TYR A 493 -24.64 -8.99 12.46
N VAL A 494 -24.19 -8.85 13.71
CA VAL A 494 -23.61 -7.64 14.27
C VAL A 494 -22.13 -7.88 14.48
N VAL A 495 -21.30 -7.17 13.72
CA VAL A 495 -19.85 -7.12 13.88
C VAL A 495 -19.53 -5.93 14.77
N ALA A 496 -18.76 -6.12 15.83
CA ALA A 496 -18.39 -5.05 16.74
C ALA A 496 -16.89 -5.11 17.06
N ASP A 497 -16.18 -4.04 16.77
CA ASP A 497 -14.73 -3.95 16.95
C ASP A 497 -14.39 -3.54 18.40
N PRO A 498 -13.55 -4.30 19.14
CA PRO A 498 -13.12 -3.96 20.49
C PRO A 498 -11.87 -3.05 20.56
N LEU A 499 -11.28 -2.64 19.44
CA LEU A 499 -10.12 -1.75 19.29
C LEU A 499 -10.49 -0.38 18.71
N SER A 500 -11.28 -0.32 17.62
CA SER A 500 -11.79 0.95 17.07
C SER A 500 -13.08 1.38 17.76
N GLY A 501 -13.87 0.39 18.21
CA GLY A 501 -15.20 0.58 18.77
C GLY A 501 -16.32 0.55 17.73
N ASP A 502 -16.06 0.30 16.44
CA ASP A 502 -17.09 0.36 15.40
C ASP A 502 -18.10 -0.79 15.49
N ILE A 503 -19.31 -0.58 14.96
CA ILE A 503 -20.43 -1.53 14.99
C ILE A 503 -21.14 -1.53 13.64
N ASP A 504 -21.06 -2.67 12.95
CA ASP A 504 -21.65 -2.92 11.65
C ASP A 504 -22.72 -4.01 11.72
N VAL A 505 -23.74 -3.90 10.84
CA VAL A 505 -24.98 -4.66 10.97
C VAL A 505 -25.46 -5.14 9.60
N VAL A 506 -25.31 -6.44 9.36
CA VAL A 506 -25.69 -7.06 8.08
C VAL A 506 -26.85 -8.02 8.30
N THR A 507 -27.85 -7.94 7.43
CA THR A 507 -29.10 -8.70 7.53
C THR A 507 -29.20 -9.70 6.39
N TYR A 508 -29.66 -10.93 6.68
CA TYR A 508 -29.81 -11.99 5.69
C TYR A 508 -31.12 -12.75 5.89
N ASP A 509 -32.04 -12.67 4.93
CA ASP A 509 -33.33 -13.40 4.93
C ASP A 509 -34.12 -13.18 6.25
N VAL A 510 -34.23 -11.92 6.68
CA VAL A 510 -34.99 -11.49 7.88
C VAL A 510 -36.09 -10.50 7.53
N ARG A 511 -37.10 -10.37 8.39
CA ARG A 511 -38.25 -9.46 8.18
C ARG A 511 -38.05 -8.09 8.83
N ILE A 512 -36.97 -7.42 8.46
CA ILE A 512 -36.72 -6.00 8.75
C ILE A 512 -36.57 -5.30 7.40
N ASP A 513 -36.92 -4.02 7.32
CA ASP A 513 -36.50 -3.13 6.22
C ASP A 513 -34.96 -3.11 6.12
N ALA A 514 -34.42 -3.77 5.09
CA ALA A 514 -32.97 -3.91 4.93
C ALA A 514 -32.29 -2.57 4.58
N ASN A 515 -32.99 -1.66 3.90
CA ASN A 515 -32.47 -0.33 3.55
C ASN A 515 -32.30 0.51 4.81
N ARG A 516 -33.27 0.44 5.73
CA ARG A 516 -33.18 1.13 7.03
C ARG A 516 -31.97 0.67 7.84
N VAL A 517 -31.64 -0.63 7.84
CA VAL A 517 -30.47 -1.13 8.57
C VAL A 517 -29.15 -0.74 7.88
N ALA A 518 -29.12 -0.70 6.54
CA ALA A 518 -27.92 -0.35 5.78
C ALA A 518 -27.65 1.16 5.63
N LEU A 519 -28.69 2.00 5.65
CA LEU A 519 -28.61 3.42 5.25
C LEU A 519 -29.13 4.41 6.31
N ASP A 520 -30.03 3.98 7.21
CA ASP A 520 -30.56 4.83 8.29
C ASP A 520 -29.98 4.48 9.68
N LEU A 521 -28.90 3.68 9.74
CA LEU A 521 -28.25 3.33 11.01
C LEU A 521 -27.61 4.58 11.64
N PRO A 522 -28.01 5.02 12.86
CA PRO A 522 -27.48 6.26 13.44
C PRO A 522 -25.97 6.20 13.70
N ASP A 523 -25.28 7.29 13.35
CA ASP A 523 -23.83 7.49 13.54
C ASP A 523 -23.35 7.09 14.95
N GLY A 524 -23.98 7.65 15.99
CA GLY A 524 -23.71 7.36 17.41
C GLY A 524 -24.19 5.97 17.89
N ILE A 525 -24.42 5.04 16.96
CA ILE A 525 -24.45 3.60 17.14
C ILE A 525 -23.29 2.99 16.38
N SER A 526 -23.14 3.28 15.08
CA SER A 526 -22.07 2.75 14.22
C SER A 526 -20.66 3.06 14.75
N TYR A 527 -20.36 4.31 15.12
CA TYR A 527 -19.06 4.72 15.68
C TYR A 527 -19.24 5.52 17.00
N ASP A 528 -18.16 5.69 17.78
CA ASP A 528 -18.21 6.55 18.98
C ASP A 528 -18.02 8.03 18.59
N ALA A 529 -19.13 8.67 18.18
CA ALA A 529 -19.20 10.07 17.81
C ALA A 529 -19.07 11.05 19.01
N SER A 530 -18.11 10.82 19.91
CA SER A 530 -17.86 11.68 21.08
C SER A 530 -16.39 12.10 21.21
N ASP A 531 -16.18 13.39 21.48
CA ASP A 531 -14.84 14.00 21.61
C ASP A 531 -14.06 13.46 22.83
N GLU A 532 -14.77 12.89 23.81
CA GLU A 532 -14.21 12.24 24.99
C GLU A 532 -13.96 10.75 24.73
N ARG A 533 -12.73 10.38 24.36
CA ARG A 533 -12.31 8.96 24.23
C ARG A 533 -12.64 8.16 25.50
N SER A 534 -13.30 7.01 25.34
CA SER A 534 -13.59 6.04 26.41
C SER A 534 -12.88 4.71 26.13
N GLU A 535 -12.23 4.13 27.13
CA GLU A 535 -11.52 2.84 27.05
C GLU A 535 -12.44 1.64 26.66
N ASP A 536 -13.76 1.80 26.78
CA ASP A 536 -14.76 0.79 26.37
C ASP A 536 -15.51 1.14 25.07
N HIS A 537 -15.15 2.27 24.43
CA HIS A 537 -15.81 2.86 23.26
C HIS A 537 -17.34 2.98 23.40
N ARG A 538 -17.82 2.99 24.66
CA ARG A 538 -19.24 2.97 25.06
C ARG A 538 -20.02 1.79 24.45
N LEU A 539 -19.34 0.73 24.01
CA LEU A 539 -19.89 -0.38 23.21
C LEU A 539 -21.11 -1.04 23.89
N GLY A 540 -21.08 -1.17 25.22
CA GLY A 540 -22.18 -1.76 25.98
C GLY A 540 -23.46 -0.93 26.01
N GLU A 541 -23.36 0.39 25.81
CA GLU A 541 -24.51 1.25 25.59
C GLU A 541 -24.90 1.25 24.11
N ARG A 542 -23.93 1.39 23.19
CA ARG A 542 -24.18 1.47 21.74
C ARG A 542 -24.81 0.21 21.16
N LEU A 543 -24.36 -0.99 21.55
CA LEU A 543 -25.05 -2.26 21.26
C LEU A 543 -26.45 -2.32 21.90
N GLY A 544 -26.63 -1.69 23.06
CA GLY A 544 -27.94 -1.52 23.70
C GLY A 544 -28.88 -0.62 22.91
N ARG A 545 -28.36 0.45 22.28
CA ARG A 545 -29.10 1.33 21.37
C ARG A 545 -29.42 0.61 20.05
N LEU A 546 -28.46 -0.14 19.50
CA LEU A 546 -28.65 -0.94 18.27
C LEU A 546 -29.82 -1.91 18.40
N LEU A 547 -29.85 -2.72 19.46
CA LEU A 547 -30.96 -3.66 19.66
C LEU A 547 -32.31 -2.92 19.73
N THR A 548 -32.36 -1.71 20.30
CA THR A 548 -33.59 -0.90 20.33
C THR A 548 -33.95 -0.37 18.94
N PHE A 549 -32.97 0.04 18.13
CA PHE A 549 -33.18 0.44 16.74
C PHE A 549 -33.71 -0.72 15.88
N LEU A 550 -33.22 -1.94 16.10
CA LEU A 550 -33.75 -3.15 15.44
C LEU A 550 -35.15 -3.52 15.95
N ASP A 551 -35.39 -3.43 17.26
CA ASP A 551 -36.71 -3.62 17.87
C ASP A 551 -37.74 -2.65 17.26
N ASP A 552 -37.40 -1.36 17.13
CA ASP A 552 -38.24 -0.29 16.57
C ASP A 552 -38.34 -0.25 15.03
N SER A 553 -37.53 -1.04 14.30
CA SER A 553 -37.47 -0.97 12.83
C SER A 553 -38.69 -1.62 12.14
N PRO A 554 -39.20 -1.06 11.01
CA PRO A 554 -40.34 -1.64 10.32
C PRO A 554 -40.12 -3.10 9.92
N ARG A 555 -41.15 -3.92 10.12
CA ARG A 555 -41.18 -5.33 9.70
C ARG A 555 -41.69 -5.44 8.27
N THR A 556 -41.06 -6.28 7.47
CA THR A 556 -41.35 -6.48 6.04
C THR A 556 -42.16 -7.75 5.79
N ASP A 557 -43.05 -7.73 4.79
CA ASP A 557 -43.90 -8.88 4.43
C ASP A 557 -43.06 -10.07 3.90
N THR A 558 -42.07 -9.74 3.07
CA THR A 558 -41.04 -10.65 2.55
C THR A 558 -39.75 -10.53 3.36
N PRO A 559 -39.00 -11.62 3.58
CA PRO A 559 -37.63 -11.51 4.08
C PRO A 559 -36.74 -10.70 3.12
N GLU A 560 -35.82 -9.92 3.68
CA GLU A 560 -34.85 -9.09 2.96
C GLU A 560 -33.42 -9.38 3.45
N THR A 561 -32.45 -8.94 2.66
CA THR A 561 -31.00 -9.06 2.91
C THR A 561 -30.38 -7.70 2.61
N SER A 562 -29.54 -7.16 3.50
CA SER A 562 -28.85 -5.89 3.27
C SER A 562 -27.48 -6.03 2.61
N SER A 563 -26.84 -7.21 2.73
CA SER A 563 -25.58 -7.52 2.03
C SER A 563 -25.73 -7.34 0.52
N ILE A 564 -24.77 -6.62 -0.06
CA ILE A 564 -24.58 -6.40 -1.50
C ILE A 564 -23.75 -7.54 -2.09
N GLY A 565 -23.04 -8.29 -1.25
CA GLY A 565 -22.20 -9.43 -1.63
C GLY A 565 -20.75 -9.03 -1.88
N ALA A 566 -20.16 -8.28 -0.94
CA ALA A 566 -18.74 -7.93 -0.97
C ALA A 566 -17.87 -9.18 -0.71
N ASP A 567 -17.09 -9.59 -1.71
CA ASP A 567 -15.95 -10.48 -1.50
C ASP A 567 -14.69 -9.62 -1.28
N ALA A 568 -13.98 -9.87 -0.17
CA ALA A 568 -12.76 -9.16 0.16
C ALA A 568 -11.67 -9.33 -0.94
N PRO A 569 -10.80 -8.33 -1.14
CA PRO A 569 -9.71 -8.41 -2.12
C PRO A 569 -8.80 -9.64 -1.96
N ASP A 570 -8.18 -10.10 -3.05
CA ASP A 570 -7.20 -11.19 -2.99
C ASP A 570 -5.87 -10.66 -2.40
N PRO A 571 -5.40 -11.17 -1.24
CA PRO A 571 -4.18 -10.67 -0.59
C PRO A 571 -2.91 -10.83 -1.43
N VAL A 572 -2.94 -11.70 -2.44
CA VAL A 572 -1.85 -11.87 -3.41
C VAL A 572 -1.92 -10.81 -4.51
N GLU A 573 -3.10 -10.28 -4.85
CA GLU A 573 -3.23 -9.16 -5.79
C GLU A 573 -3.03 -7.78 -5.11
N ASP A 574 -3.42 -7.63 -3.84
CA ASP A 574 -3.24 -6.39 -3.05
C ASP A 574 -1.77 -5.95 -2.99
N THR A 575 -0.87 -6.92 -2.74
CA THR A 575 0.58 -6.71 -2.65
C THR A 575 1.30 -6.80 -3.99
N ALA A 576 0.62 -7.25 -5.07
CA ALA A 576 1.25 -7.47 -6.37
C ALA A 576 1.53 -6.16 -7.11
N LEU A 577 2.82 -5.88 -7.33
CA LEU A 577 3.24 -4.73 -8.12
C LEU A 577 2.78 -4.84 -9.58
N PRO A 578 2.25 -3.74 -10.18
CA PRO A 578 1.93 -3.68 -11.60
C PRO A 578 3.11 -4.13 -12.48
N ARG A 579 2.82 -4.82 -13.57
CA ARG A 579 3.86 -5.30 -14.49
C ARG A 579 4.56 -4.11 -15.15
N LEU A 580 5.89 -4.11 -15.20
CA LEU A 580 6.74 -3.04 -15.77
C LEU A 580 6.36 -2.57 -17.18
N PHE A 581 5.74 -3.46 -17.98
CA PHE A 581 5.25 -3.16 -19.34
C PHE A 581 3.71 -3.05 -19.40
N SER A 582 3.10 -2.51 -18.34
CA SER A 582 1.66 -2.22 -18.23
C SER A 582 1.42 -0.78 -17.77
N THR A 583 0.16 -0.43 -17.50
CA THR A 583 -0.29 0.91 -17.06
C THR A 583 0.44 2.06 -17.79
N ASP A 584 1.27 2.82 -17.08
CA ASP A 584 1.86 4.08 -17.51
C ASP A 584 3.05 3.92 -18.47
N PHE A 585 3.47 2.68 -18.74
CA PHE A 585 4.38 2.35 -19.83
C PHE A 585 3.89 2.93 -21.17
N TRP A 586 2.59 2.81 -21.48
CA TRP A 586 2.03 3.25 -22.77
C TRP A 586 2.00 4.80 -22.92
N PRO A 587 1.55 5.58 -21.93
CA PRO A 587 1.83 7.02 -21.86
C PRO A 587 3.33 7.35 -22.00
N GLY A 588 4.21 6.61 -21.33
CA GLY A 588 5.65 6.80 -21.41
C GLY A 588 6.21 6.68 -22.84
N LEU A 589 5.76 5.67 -23.61
CA LEU A 589 6.12 5.51 -25.02
C LEU A 589 5.72 6.74 -25.87
N LEU A 590 4.56 7.34 -25.60
CA LEU A 590 4.09 8.54 -26.31
C LEU A 590 4.92 9.78 -25.93
N VAL A 591 5.17 9.98 -24.63
CA VAL A 591 5.97 11.10 -24.11
C VAL A 591 7.42 11.03 -24.61
N GLY A 592 8.03 9.84 -24.63
CA GLY A 592 9.37 9.63 -25.19
C GLY A 592 9.46 9.96 -26.68
N ALA A 593 8.46 9.58 -27.46
CA ALA A 593 8.38 9.92 -28.88
C ALA A 593 8.24 11.43 -29.12
N ILE A 594 7.37 12.12 -28.36
CA ILE A 594 7.20 13.58 -28.43
C ILE A 594 8.48 14.30 -28.01
N GLY A 595 9.09 13.89 -26.90
CA GLY A 595 10.34 14.45 -26.37
C GLY A 595 11.49 14.35 -27.38
N ALA A 596 11.65 13.19 -28.04
CA ALA A 596 12.66 13.01 -29.08
C ALA A 596 12.44 13.95 -30.29
N VAL A 597 11.19 14.23 -30.67
CA VAL A 597 10.88 15.20 -31.73
C VAL A 597 11.17 16.64 -31.29
N ILE A 598 10.88 17.01 -30.05
CA ILE A 598 11.19 18.34 -29.48
C ILE A 598 12.72 18.55 -29.42
N VAL A 599 13.46 17.59 -28.86
CA VAL A 599 14.93 17.65 -28.76
C VAL A 599 15.57 17.70 -30.15
N PHE A 600 15.06 16.91 -31.12
CA PHE A 600 15.48 17.01 -32.50
C PHE A 600 15.21 18.41 -33.09
N GLY A 601 14.06 19.01 -32.81
CA GLY A 601 13.70 20.38 -33.20
C GLY A 601 14.67 21.43 -32.66
N VAL A 602 15.02 21.34 -31.37
CA VAL A 602 16.02 22.20 -30.71
C VAL A 602 17.40 22.05 -31.36
N VAL A 603 17.87 20.80 -31.55
CA VAL A 603 19.16 20.51 -32.19
C VAL A 603 19.20 21.03 -33.63
N ALA A 604 18.13 20.85 -34.41
CA ALA A 604 18.01 21.39 -35.76
C ALA A 604 17.96 22.93 -35.78
N GLY A 605 17.31 23.55 -34.79
CA GLY A 605 17.28 25.00 -34.58
C GLY A 605 18.66 25.57 -34.32
N VAL A 606 19.37 25.05 -33.31
CA VAL A 606 20.73 25.47 -32.93
C VAL A 606 21.69 25.29 -34.11
N LEU A 607 21.72 24.11 -34.75
CA LEU A 607 22.57 23.85 -35.93
C LEU A 607 22.21 24.73 -37.14
N GLY A 608 20.97 25.22 -37.22
CA GLY A 608 20.50 26.20 -38.19
C GLY A 608 20.93 27.64 -37.88
N ILE A 609 20.89 28.06 -36.61
CA ILE A 609 21.40 29.37 -36.15
C ILE A 609 22.92 29.42 -36.35
N LEU A 610 23.64 28.39 -35.91
CA LEU A 610 25.09 28.22 -36.07
C LEU A 610 25.54 28.09 -37.54
N GLY A 611 24.60 27.91 -38.47
CA GLY A 611 24.82 27.97 -39.92
C GLY A 611 24.59 29.36 -40.53
N ARG A 612 23.96 30.29 -39.80
CA ARG A 612 23.71 31.68 -40.22
C ARG A 612 24.67 32.69 -39.59
N THR A 613 25.05 32.50 -38.32
CA THR A 613 25.78 33.50 -37.53
C THR A 613 27.28 33.55 -37.79
N VAL A 614 27.94 32.40 -37.97
CA VAL A 614 29.40 32.34 -38.15
C VAL A 614 29.79 32.62 -39.61
N PRO A 615 30.54 33.70 -39.90
CA PRO A 615 30.95 34.04 -41.28
C PRO A 615 31.86 32.97 -41.89
N GLY A 616 31.72 32.74 -43.20
CA GLY A 616 32.40 31.67 -43.94
C GLY A 616 31.55 30.40 -44.16
N LEU A 617 30.40 30.27 -43.50
CA LEU A 617 29.51 29.10 -43.64
C LEU A 617 28.42 29.23 -44.71
N ARG A 618 28.39 30.33 -45.48
CA ARG A 618 27.42 30.50 -46.57
C ARG A 618 27.72 29.50 -47.70
N PRO A 619 26.80 28.59 -48.08
CA PRO A 619 26.93 27.90 -49.36
C PRO A 619 26.87 28.95 -50.47
N ALA A 620 27.82 28.92 -51.39
CA ALA A 620 27.87 29.87 -52.51
C ALA A 620 26.58 29.79 -53.34
N ALA A 621 25.87 30.92 -53.46
CA ALA A 621 24.69 31.00 -54.30
C ALA A 621 25.08 30.80 -55.77
N ALA A 622 24.34 29.94 -56.48
CA ALA A 622 24.58 29.67 -57.89
C ALA A 622 24.16 30.87 -58.74
N GLY A 623 25.11 31.73 -59.08
CA GLY A 623 24.87 32.91 -59.91
C GLY A 623 24.47 32.53 -61.34
N ILE A 624 23.22 32.78 -61.69
CA ILE A 624 22.72 32.62 -63.07
C ILE A 624 23.28 33.78 -63.91
N ARG A 625 24.33 33.53 -64.70
CA ARG A 625 24.77 34.43 -65.77
C ARG A 625 24.00 34.12 -67.05
N LEU A 626 23.02 34.96 -67.38
CA LEU A 626 22.55 35.08 -68.76
C LEU A 626 23.63 35.78 -69.59
N ILE A 627 24.03 35.16 -70.70
CA ILE A 627 24.89 35.78 -71.71
C ILE A 627 24.01 36.03 -72.94
N ARG A 628 23.95 37.30 -73.38
CA ARG A 628 23.46 37.67 -74.71
C ARG A 628 24.54 38.52 -75.37
N PRO A 629 25.05 38.15 -76.56
CA PRO A 629 26.07 38.92 -77.25
C PRO A 629 25.46 40.16 -77.93
N GLY A 630 26.28 41.21 -78.07
CA GLY A 630 26.11 42.23 -79.12
C GLY A 630 27.06 41.94 -80.29
N PRO A 631 27.54 42.95 -81.04
CA PRO A 631 27.26 44.39 -80.93
C PRO A 631 26.86 45.02 -82.30
N GLU A 632 27.20 46.30 -82.48
CA GLU A 632 27.12 47.14 -83.70
C GLU A 632 25.77 47.79 -84.04
N ALA A 633 25.72 49.04 -84.52
CA ALA A 633 26.68 50.16 -84.52
C ALA A 633 25.94 51.48 -84.88
N GLY A 634 26.61 52.64 -84.83
CA GLY A 634 26.18 53.83 -85.60
C GLY A 634 25.91 55.13 -84.82
N ALA A 635 26.71 56.15 -85.14
CA ALA A 635 26.73 57.52 -84.63
C ALA A 635 25.44 58.37 -84.75
N GLY A 636 25.38 59.46 -83.97
CA GLY A 636 24.42 60.56 -84.14
C GLY A 636 24.49 61.60 -82.99
N PRO A 637 24.81 62.90 -83.22
CA PRO A 637 25.08 63.87 -82.15
C PRO A 637 24.04 65.02 -82.02
N GLY A 638 23.92 65.61 -80.83
CA GLY A 638 23.18 66.88 -80.61
C GLY A 638 22.79 67.12 -79.13
N PRO A 639 22.84 68.37 -78.59
CA PRO A 639 22.67 68.62 -77.15
C PRO A 639 21.36 69.36 -76.76
N GLY A 640 20.96 69.25 -75.49
CA GLY A 640 19.86 70.03 -74.88
C GLY A 640 19.80 69.87 -73.35
N SER A 641 19.47 70.94 -72.62
CA SER A 641 19.57 71.05 -71.14
C SER A 641 18.23 71.00 -70.40
N GLY A 642 18.27 70.69 -69.09
CA GLY A 642 17.36 71.33 -68.10
C GLY A 642 16.66 70.43 -67.05
N GLY A 643 16.67 70.88 -65.78
CA GLY A 643 15.63 70.57 -64.79
C GLY A 643 15.95 69.55 -63.66
N GLY A 644 15.66 69.94 -62.41
CA GLY A 644 15.42 69.08 -61.23
C GLY A 644 14.07 69.46 -60.58
N PRO A 645 13.80 69.26 -59.26
CA PRO A 645 14.57 68.66 -58.15
C PRO A 645 13.98 67.26 -57.77
N GLU A 646 13.93 66.63 -56.57
CA GLU A 646 14.23 66.87 -55.13
C GLU A 646 15.04 65.66 -54.55
N SER A 647 15.59 65.57 -53.33
CA SER A 647 15.24 65.93 -51.92
C SER A 647 14.21 64.99 -51.22
N GLY A 648 14.47 64.41 -50.04
CA GLY A 648 15.75 64.23 -49.32
C GLY A 648 15.67 63.78 -47.85
N ARG A 649 16.65 62.93 -47.42
CA ARG A 649 17.09 62.65 -46.01
C ARG A 649 16.06 62.04 -45.01
N GLY A 650 16.46 61.38 -43.92
CA GLY A 650 17.81 61.12 -43.38
C GLY A 650 17.85 60.10 -42.23
N THR A 651 19.01 59.95 -41.59
CA THR A 651 19.34 58.95 -40.55
C THR A 651 19.56 59.58 -39.16
N GLY A 652 19.42 58.80 -38.09
CA GLY A 652 19.97 59.17 -36.76
C GLY A 652 19.43 58.33 -35.60
N SER A 653 20.30 57.99 -34.64
CA SER A 653 19.93 57.31 -33.39
C SER A 653 20.70 57.86 -32.19
N GLY A 654 20.12 57.73 -30.99
CA GLY A 654 20.80 57.92 -29.71
C GLY A 654 20.38 59.18 -28.92
N GLY A 655 20.15 59.02 -27.62
CA GLY A 655 19.84 60.13 -26.70
C GLY A 655 19.36 59.66 -25.32
N ARG A 656 20.22 59.82 -24.30
CA ARG A 656 19.95 59.53 -22.88
C ARG A 656 18.94 60.54 -22.30
N GLY A 657 18.28 60.22 -21.18
CA GLY A 657 17.74 61.29 -20.30
C GLY A 657 16.76 60.89 -19.21
N ALA A 658 17.09 61.21 -17.95
CA ALA A 658 16.32 61.00 -16.73
C ALA A 658 14.99 61.79 -16.61
N GLY A 659 14.14 61.45 -15.63
CA GLY A 659 13.01 62.30 -15.21
C GLY A 659 12.12 61.71 -14.10
N ASN A 660 12.22 62.25 -12.87
CA ASN A 660 11.24 62.00 -11.80
C ASN A 660 9.92 62.75 -12.05
N GLY A 661 8.76 62.16 -11.73
CA GLY A 661 7.46 62.82 -11.89
C GLY A 661 6.33 62.27 -11.01
N ARG A 662 6.00 63.01 -9.95
CA ARG A 662 4.82 62.85 -9.06
C ARG A 662 3.52 62.97 -9.88
N GLY A 663 2.35 62.43 -9.51
CA GLY A 663 1.90 61.79 -8.27
C GLY A 663 0.46 62.23 -7.93
N THR A 664 -0.15 61.66 -6.87
CA THR A 664 -1.55 61.93 -6.38
C THR A 664 -2.68 61.47 -7.31
N GLY A 665 -3.86 61.05 -6.83
CA GLY A 665 -4.28 60.77 -5.45
C GLY A 665 -5.81 60.82 -5.26
N SER A 666 -6.30 60.42 -4.07
CA SER A 666 -7.70 60.54 -3.58
C SER A 666 -8.77 59.64 -4.21
N GLY A 667 -9.72 59.16 -3.40
CA GLY A 667 -10.84 58.32 -3.84
C GLY A 667 -11.62 57.61 -2.72
N ARG A 668 -12.24 58.36 -1.78
CA ARG A 668 -13.17 57.79 -0.79
C ARG A 668 -14.52 57.42 -1.43
N GLY A 669 -15.13 56.31 -1.00
CA GLY A 669 -16.53 55.99 -1.30
C GLY A 669 -17.03 54.84 -0.42
N ALA A 670 -18.24 54.95 0.14
CA ALA A 670 -18.81 53.96 1.05
C ALA A 670 -20.35 53.88 0.90
N GLY A 671 -20.94 52.73 1.27
CA GLY A 671 -22.33 52.65 1.70
C GLY A 671 -23.35 52.01 0.75
N ASN A 672 -23.73 50.77 1.08
CA ASN A 672 -25.06 50.15 0.99
C ASN A 672 -25.95 50.27 -0.28
N GLY A 673 -26.37 49.10 -0.78
CA GLY A 673 -27.60 48.94 -1.58
C GLY A 673 -27.98 47.46 -1.74
N ARG A 674 -29.14 47.02 -1.22
CA ARG A 674 -29.65 45.65 -1.42
C ARG A 674 -30.29 45.51 -2.82
N GLY A 675 -30.18 44.33 -3.43
CA GLY A 675 -30.90 44.02 -4.66
C GLY A 675 -30.70 42.58 -5.15
N THR A 676 -31.57 41.65 -4.72
CA THR A 676 -31.63 40.29 -5.28
C THR A 676 -32.31 40.31 -6.65
N ALA A 677 -31.54 40.11 -7.71
CA ALA A 677 -32.06 39.89 -9.06
C ALA A 677 -31.18 38.88 -9.80
N GLY A 678 -31.77 37.78 -10.26
CA GLY A 678 -31.04 36.72 -10.97
C GLY A 678 -30.42 37.23 -12.27
N ARG A 679 -29.10 37.08 -12.40
CA ARG A 679 -28.37 37.19 -13.66
C ARG A 679 -27.37 36.06 -13.73
N SER A 680 -27.57 35.14 -14.67
CA SER A 680 -26.54 34.21 -15.11
C SER A 680 -25.32 35.03 -15.52
N ARG A 681 -24.27 34.99 -14.69
CA ARG A 681 -23.06 35.76 -14.92
C ARG A 681 -22.23 35.00 -15.93
N THR A 682 -22.37 35.37 -17.21
CA THR A 682 -21.50 34.91 -18.29
C THR A 682 -20.06 34.94 -17.81
N LEU A 683 -19.32 33.85 -18.03
CA LEU A 683 -17.89 33.75 -17.71
C LEU A 683 -17.15 34.99 -18.23
N VAL A 684 -16.84 35.89 -17.31
CA VAL A 684 -15.93 37.00 -17.56
C VAL A 684 -14.56 36.38 -17.49
N GLY A 685 -13.94 36.15 -18.64
CA GLY A 685 -12.59 35.58 -18.70
C GLY A 685 -11.65 36.45 -17.86
N PHE A 686 -11.05 35.85 -16.83
CA PHE A 686 -9.99 36.51 -16.06
C PHE A 686 -8.83 36.79 -17.01
N ASP A 687 -8.56 38.07 -17.24
CA ASP A 687 -7.40 38.54 -18.00
C ASP A 687 -6.17 38.45 -17.08
N ALA A 688 -5.78 37.20 -16.77
CA ALA A 688 -4.75 36.87 -15.80
C ALA A 688 -3.39 37.42 -16.26
N PRO A 689 -2.61 38.05 -15.37
CA PRO A 689 -1.31 38.61 -15.73
C PRO A 689 -0.37 37.50 -16.22
N THR A 690 0.29 37.72 -17.36
CA THR A 690 1.19 36.75 -18.01
C THR A 690 2.43 36.37 -17.20
N ALA A 691 2.65 37.05 -16.07
CA ALA A 691 3.48 36.60 -14.96
C ALA A 691 2.79 37.05 -13.65
N PRO A 692 2.01 36.19 -12.97
CA PRO A 692 1.36 36.56 -11.72
C PRO A 692 2.38 36.71 -10.59
N SER A 693 2.15 37.65 -9.68
CA SER A 693 2.95 37.78 -8.46
C SER A 693 2.47 36.81 -7.37
N PRO A 694 3.31 36.43 -6.38
CA PRO A 694 2.87 35.57 -5.28
C PRO A 694 1.66 36.14 -4.53
N SER A 695 1.63 37.45 -4.30
CA SER A 695 0.49 38.14 -3.66
C SER A 695 -0.78 38.20 -4.53
N TYR A 696 -0.67 38.05 -5.86
CA TYR A 696 -1.82 37.85 -6.73
C TYR A 696 -2.35 36.41 -6.57
N LEU A 697 -1.45 35.41 -6.65
CA LEU A 697 -1.81 34.00 -6.51
C LEU A 697 -2.44 33.71 -5.14
N ARG A 698 -1.85 34.17 -4.03
CA ARG A 698 -2.38 34.02 -2.66
C ARG A 698 -3.81 34.55 -2.53
N ARG A 699 -4.07 35.75 -3.06
CA ARG A 699 -5.40 36.34 -3.03
C ARG A 699 -6.38 35.56 -3.91
N THR A 700 -5.98 35.13 -5.09
CA THR A 700 -6.84 34.32 -5.98
C THR A 700 -7.13 32.95 -5.37
N ALA A 701 -6.14 32.27 -4.77
CA ALA A 701 -6.34 31.03 -4.03
C ALA A 701 -7.37 31.23 -2.90
N HIS A 702 -7.20 32.28 -2.08
CA HIS A 702 -8.14 32.57 -1.00
C HIS A 702 -9.55 32.96 -1.50
N GLU A 703 -9.66 33.77 -2.57
CA GLU A 703 -10.95 34.17 -3.14
C GLU A 703 -11.71 33.00 -3.79
N GLU A 704 -11.03 32.10 -4.50
CA GLU A 704 -11.62 30.96 -5.21
C GLU A 704 -11.86 29.74 -4.28
N LEU A 705 -10.93 29.37 -3.39
CA LEU A 705 -11.15 28.30 -2.40
C LEU A 705 -12.29 28.65 -1.44
N ALA A 706 -12.32 29.89 -0.94
CA ALA A 706 -13.43 30.36 -0.12
C ALA A 706 -14.71 30.61 -0.92
N ALA A 707 -14.71 30.47 -2.25
CA ALA A 707 -15.93 30.39 -3.07
C ALA A 707 -16.37 28.94 -3.26
N LEU A 708 -15.45 28.05 -3.66
CA LEU A 708 -15.70 26.62 -3.85
C LEU A 708 -16.21 25.96 -2.56
N SER A 709 -15.58 26.22 -1.42
CA SER A 709 -16.02 25.75 -0.09
C SER A 709 -17.43 26.25 0.31
N ARG A 710 -17.91 27.37 -0.24
CA ARG A 710 -19.28 27.90 -0.01
C ARG A 710 -20.32 27.46 -1.02
N GLU A 711 -19.90 26.94 -2.18
CA GLU A 711 -20.80 26.47 -3.25
C GLU A 711 -20.80 24.93 -3.37
N PHE A 712 -19.83 24.24 -2.76
CA PHE A 712 -19.81 22.79 -2.60
C PHE A 712 -20.75 22.35 -1.47
N ASP A 713 -21.88 21.78 -1.87
CA ASP A 713 -22.81 21.06 -1.01
C ASP A 713 -22.45 19.55 -1.03
N PRO A 714 -22.00 18.96 0.11
CA PRO A 714 -21.60 17.55 0.14
C PRO A 714 -22.78 16.60 -0.09
N ASP A 715 -24.01 17.02 0.20
CA ASP A 715 -25.23 16.23 -0.01
C ASP A 715 -25.78 16.36 -1.44
N ALA A 716 -25.19 17.25 -2.26
CA ALA A 716 -25.62 17.47 -3.64
C ALA A 716 -25.70 16.15 -4.43
N ALA A 717 -26.74 16.03 -5.26
CA ALA A 717 -27.05 14.85 -6.09
C ALA A 717 -26.11 14.68 -7.31
N LEU A 718 -24.80 14.72 -7.06
CA LEU A 718 -23.72 14.41 -7.98
C LEU A 718 -23.43 12.89 -7.96
N PRO A 719 -22.97 12.29 -9.07
CA PRO A 719 -22.43 10.93 -9.05
C PRO A 719 -21.25 10.83 -8.07
N SER A 720 -21.17 9.73 -7.29
CA SER A 720 -20.16 9.55 -6.22
C SER A 720 -18.73 9.83 -6.69
N ALA A 721 -18.30 9.20 -7.79
CA ALA A 721 -16.96 9.40 -8.36
C ALA A 721 -16.66 10.83 -8.84
N LEU A 722 -17.69 11.69 -9.01
CA LEU A 722 -17.50 13.12 -9.26
C LEU A 722 -17.44 13.90 -7.92
N ARG A 723 -18.27 13.53 -6.94
CA ARG A 723 -18.27 14.13 -5.59
C ARG A 723 -16.92 13.91 -4.91
N THR A 724 -16.43 12.66 -4.85
CA THR A 724 -15.10 12.31 -4.31
C THR A 724 -14.02 13.14 -4.99
N ARG A 725 -13.97 13.15 -6.33
CA ARG A 725 -12.95 13.90 -7.07
C ARG A 725 -12.96 15.41 -6.82
N VAL A 726 -14.13 16.03 -6.62
CA VAL A 726 -14.22 17.46 -6.28
C VAL A 726 -13.76 17.70 -4.84
N TRP A 727 -14.05 16.77 -3.93
CA TRP A 727 -13.52 16.79 -2.57
C TRP A 727 -11.99 16.63 -2.55
N ASP A 728 -11.43 15.61 -3.24
CA ASP A 728 -9.99 15.37 -3.36
C ASP A 728 -9.26 16.62 -3.91
N CYS A 729 -9.82 17.29 -4.93
CA CYS A 729 -9.28 18.53 -5.47
C CYS A 729 -9.32 19.67 -4.44
N LEU A 730 -10.44 19.87 -3.75
CA LEU A 730 -10.61 20.94 -2.75
C LEU A 730 -9.70 20.73 -1.54
N ASP A 731 -9.60 19.52 -1.03
CA ASP A 731 -8.73 19.12 0.08
C ASP A 731 -7.25 19.28 -0.30
N THR A 732 -6.82 18.71 -1.43
CA THR A 732 -5.45 18.88 -1.94
C THR A 732 -5.10 20.37 -2.17
N ALA A 733 -6.03 21.16 -2.72
CA ALA A 733 -5.80 22.58 -2.94
C ALA A 733 -5.77 23.40 -1.63
N THR A 734 -6.45 22.94 -0.59
CA THR A 734 -6.39 23.51 0.76
C THR A 734 -5.06 23.14 1.42
N LEU A 735 -4.62 21.88 1.40
CA LEU A 735 -3.32 21.42 1.93
C LEU A 735 -2.08 21.99 1.19
N LEU A 736 -2.27 22.52 -0.02
CA LEU A 736 -1.24 23.26 -0.77
C LEU A 736 -1.22 24.76 -0.43
N ALA A 737 -2.19 25.25 0.34
CA ALA A 737 -2.42 26.66 0.66
C ALA A 737 -2.35 26.95 2.17
N ASP A 738 -2.74 25.99 3.00
CA ASP A 738 -2.70 25.94 4.47
C ASP A 738 -1.63 24.89 4.85
N ARG A 739 -0.57 25.33 5.54
CA ARG A 739 0.62 24.52 5.86
C ARG A 739 1.05 24.62 7.32
N ASP A 740 0.26 25.27 8.17
CA ASP A 740 0.64 25.55 9.55
C ASP A 740 0.70 24.27 10.41
N ALA A 741 1.80 24.12 11.16
CA ALA A 741 2.06 22.90 11.95
C ALA A 741 1.20 22.79 13.21
N ASP A 742 0.52 23.87 13.61
CA ASP A 742 -0.40 23.91 14.76
C ASP A 742 -1.84 23.49 14.41
N GLY A 743 -2.10 23.13 13.15
CA GLY A 743 -3.36 22.57 12.65
C GLY A 743 -4.11 23.50 11.68
N PRO A 744 -4.84 22.95 10.68
CA PRO A 744 -5.40 23.73 9.58
C PRO A 744 -6.50 24.69 10.06
N ASP A 745 -6.30 25.98 9.82
CA ASP A 745 -7.23 27.06 10.21
C ASP A 745 -8.14 27.52 9.06
N GLY A 746 -7.90 27.00 7.84
CA GLY A 746 -8.67 27.25 6.63
C GLY A 746 -8.26 28.54 5.89
N ARG A 747 -7.04 29.03 6.09
CA ARG A 747 -6.50 30.23 5.42
C ARG A 747 -5.47 29.86 4.35
N VAL A 748 -4.76 30.88 3.86
CA VAL A 748 -3.73 30.73 2.83
C VAL A 748 -2.48 31.46 3.32
N ASP A 749 -1.43 30.70 3.64
CA ASP A 749 -0.35 31.21 4.48
C ASP A 749 0.59 32.17 3.77
N ASP A 750 1.23 33.02 4.56
CA ASP A 750 1.96 34.18 4.04
C ASP A 750 3.36 33.82 3.49
N ASP A 751 3.83 32.59 3.70
CA ASP A 751 5.11 32.05 3.22
C ASP A 751 4.99 31.03 2.05
N VAL A 752 3.80 30.48 1.78
CA VAL A 752 3.56 29.42 0.77
C VAL A 752 4.25 29.73 -0.57
N PRO A 753 5.03 28.78 -1.14
CA PRO A 753 5.69 28.96 -2.43
C PRO A 753 4.72 29.30 -3.56
N ALA A 754 5.15 30.19 -4.46
CA ALA A 754 4.36 30.61 -5.62
C ALA A 754 4.09 29.48 -6.64
N ALA A 755 4.79 28.35 -6.56
CA ALA A 755 4.48 27.15 -7.33
C ALA A 755 3.25 26.41 -6.75
N ASP A 756 3.19 26.30 -5.43
CA ASP A 756 2.16 25.55 -4.70
C ASP A 756 0.85 26.35 -4.71
N LEU A 757 0.93 27.68 -4.51
CA LEU A 757 -0.19 28.60 -4.74
C LEU A 757 -0.72 28.57 -6.19
N ALA A 758 0.14 28.30 -7.18
CA ALA A 758 -0.30 28.14 -8.57
C ALA A 758 -0.94 26.77 -8.84
N ALA A 759 -0.49 25.72 -8.15
CA ALA A 759 -1.11 24.39 -8.19
C ALA A 759 -2.50 24.42 -7.54
N ALA A 760 -2.64 24.99 -6.34
CA ALA A 760 -3.91 25.16 -5.64
C ALA A 760 -4.97 25.95 -6.45
N VAL A 761 -4.54 26.94 -7.25
CA VAL A 761 -5.42 27.71 -8.17
C VAL A 761 -5.73 26.98 -9.49
N THR A 762 -5.12 25.82 -9.75
CA THR A 762 -5.28 25.04 -10.99
C THR A 762 -6.11 23.74 -10.79
N LEU A 763 -6.31 23.31 -9.54
CA LEU A 763 -7.08 22.11 -9.16
C LEU A 763 -8.61 22.32 -9.25
#